data_AF-A0A834R5A5-F1
#
_entry.id   AF-A0A834R5A5-F1
#
_cell.length_a   1.000
_cell.length_b   1.000
_cell.length_c   1.000
_cell.angle_alpha   90.00
_cell.angle_beta   90.00
_cell.angle_gamma   90.00
#
_symmetry.space_group_name_H-M   'P 1'
#
loop_
_entity.id
_entity.type
_entity.pdbx_description
1 polymer ?
#
loop_
_entity_poly.entity_id
_entity_poly.type
_entity_poly.pdbx_seq_one_letter_code
_entity_poly.pdbx_strand_id
1 'polypeptide(L)'
;MEIEDHFEASESNIDDFRSSSNLNLNIIDTGQSPSSSTITPDEMRTLSNSDVFFDSDTMDAYDGSTSNENSISSGLQWCVSKNLANMYQMRPKLCDVCLSTDDGTKIYAHRVILSSSMHYFSAMFIGSDYSFESSSEHRLDLSYSVNFSEQNQYTISIKNVDGPSLNEIIRYCYLGKVQIDQSNVQSLLSAATMLNCGDVVKICSNFLRSQLQISNASGIFSLAKFMGCQELKDFSFFFILNNFVQISGTEEFAELSMENFSEIISSDYIDTGKEGEPAVLNALIYWLSHNFEHRKQFYPELLKQIRFPQFNQFDLLTIEQDYGSMINDEPSSKNLIIEALKYHLVKDTCDFEKYLTSNQLDETDSSHYDRTLSKNVFVNLFDLSLPRFRERIPKSRRQCLIVIGGQAPKAICQCEYFDFGAEKWSEFVCNLPSRRCRSGIVVLDGFIYAIGGFNGQCRVRSVDMFDPKRNQWIQCPDLEVERSTLGACVLDGLIYAVGGFDGTLGHQSAEVYDPIARQWSFIAPMKTRRSSVAVVALNGLLYAIGGYDGSSRQCLSSVECFSPKTQRWTRVADMSQRRSGACVEVVECYDPSTNTWSQCADMIYARRNAVVVTRDHCLYVVGGEDGQTNLKSVEIYDPETNSWSLFPNEMRIDLISGDHVVLIPEEKEDIWHVYNLIQEGDTIRASTMRKIITESATGSTGANKVRTTLTISVESIDYDFEACMLRVKGKNVEENQYVKMGQYHTIDIELNRKFTLSKQEWDVYALERLDLASDPAKSADLGAVIMNEGIAHICLVTESMTLVRSKIDVHVPRKSKGHCEQHEKGLRKFFDQVLQSILRHINFEVIKCLLIASPGFVKDQFYQYIMEQAIKTDNKIILENKSKIVLCHASSGFKHSLKEILSDPLLQNRLADTKAAKEMKVLQDFQRMLHHDPSRACYGLKHVEKAIEMQSVETFLISDRLFRNVDYLKRKHYIELVEKVREQGGDVKIFSSLHVSGEQLDQFTGLAAILRFGIPEIDEDGFDDDDDDEDDYGDSGNKIDTNREES
;
A
#
# COMPACT_ATOMS: atom_id res chain seq x y z
N MET A 1 -66.15 -40.94 46.52
CA MET A 1 -65.89 -41.48 45.17
C MET A 1 -65.96 -40.37 44.13
N GLU A 2 -64.88 -39.78 43.62
CA GLU A 2 -63.43 -39.68 43.99
C GLU A 2 -62.65 -39.30 42.71
N ILE A 3 -61.46 -38.68 42.72
CA ILE A 3 -60.80 -37.79 43.70
C ILE A 3 -59.68 -37.02 42.95
N GLU A 4 -59.60 -35.70 43.17
CA GLU A 4 -58.41 -34.85 43.46
C GLU A 4 -57.18 -34.71 42.51
N ASP A 5 -56.42 -33.59 42.55
CA ASP A 5 -56.79 -32.16 42.73
C ASP A 5 -55.62 -31.15 42.58
N HIS A 6 -55.95 -29.84 42.67
CA HIS A 6 -55.21 -28.75 43.35
C HIS A 6 -53.90 -28.16 42.74
N PHE A 7 -53.46 -26.92 43.03
CA PHE A 7 -54.02 -25.58 43.39
C PHE A 7 -52.83 -24.63 43.77
N GLU A 8 -52.85 -23.29 43.85
CA GLU A 8 -53.75 -22.17 43.44
C GLU A 8 -52.94 -20.84 43.49
N ALA A 9 -53.57 -19.68 43.26
CA ALA A 9 -53.23 -18.33 43.81
C ALA A 9 -51.94 -17.59 43.34
N SER A 10 -51.87 -16.24 43.26
CA SER A 10 -52.91 -15.18 43.42
C SER A 10 -52.48 -13.77 42.92
N GLU A 11 -53.41 -13.05 42.26
CA GLU A 11 -53.69 -11.58 42.34
C GLU A 11 -52.64 -10.54 41.82
N SER A 12 -52.97 -9.32 41.34
CA SER A 12 -54.25 -8.55 41.12
C SER A 12 -54.05 -7.49 39.99
N ASN A 13 -54.98 -7.24 39.04
CA ASN A 13 -56.09 -6.24 38.97
C ASN A 13 -55.67 -4.72 39.07
N ILE A 14 -56.23 -3.71 38.35
CA ILE A 14 -57.59 -3.52 37.75
C ILE A 14 -57.66 -2.38 36.64
N ASP A 15 -58.65 -2.45 35.72
CA ASP A 15 -59.42 -1.48 34.84
C ASP A 15 -58.98 -0.03 34.43
N ASP A 16 -59.51 0.67 33.38
CA ASP A 16 -60.45 0.41 32.22
C ASP A 16 -59.77 0.91 30.88
N PHE A 17 -60.08 1.95 30.08
CA PHE A 17 -61.22 2.89 29.89
C PHE A 17 -61.56 3.17 28.40
N ARG A 18 -62.28 2.22 27.77
CA ARG A 18 -63.26 2.38 26.64
C ARG A 18 -62.93 2.96 25.22
N SER A 19 -63.80 2.52 24.30
CA SER A 19 -64.47 3.28 23.20
C SER A 19 -63.86 3.46 21.79
N SER A 20 -63.98 2.41 20.97
CA SER A 20 -64.89 2.33 19.80
C SER A 20 -64.90 3.39 18.65
N SER A 21 -64.56 2.86 17.46
CA SER A 21 -65.38 2.80 16.21
C SER A 21 -65.43 3.94 15.17
N ASN A 22 -65.61 3.49 13.92
CA ASN A 22 -65.97 4.20 12.67
C ASN A 22 -64.88 5.02 11.95
N LEU A 23 -64.92 5.24 10.63
CA LEU A 23 -65.19 4.37 9.46
C LEU A 23 -65.03 5.23 8.18
N ASN A 24 -64.87 4.59 7.01
CA ASN A 24 -65.08 5.16 5.66
C ASN A 24 -64.15 6.30 5.17
N LEU A 25 -63.14 5.87 4.40
CA LEU A 25 -63.02 6.19 2.96
C LEU A 25 -64.09 7.11 2.35
N ASN A 26 -63.64 8.05 1.50
CA ASN A 26 -64.21 8.14 0.14
C ASN A 26 -63.24 8.79 -0.86
N ILE A 27 -63.34 8.35 -2.10
CA ILE A 27 -62.71 8.92 -3.29
C ILE A 27 -63.77 9.81 -3.98
N ILE A 28 -63.39 10.92 -4.61
CA ILE A 28 -63.98 11.35 -5.90
C ILE A 28 -63.11 12.41 -6.61
N ASP A 29 -63.13 12.26 -7.93
CA ASP A 29 -62.47 12.98 -9.02
C ASP A 29 -62.94 14.46 -9.20
N THR A 30 -62.41 15.12 -10.23
CA THR A 30 -62.67 16.50 -10.73
C THR A 30 -62.03 17.65 -9.92
N GLY A 31 -61.60 18.76 -10.54
CA GLY A 31 -61.47 19.05 -11.97
C GLY A 31 -61.35 20.56 -12.29
N GLN A 32 -60.52 20.91 -13.27
CA GLN A 32 -60.38 22.22 -13.93
C GLN A 32 -59.74 23.40 -13.15
N SER A 33 -58.86 24.12 -13.87
CA SER A 33 -58.30 25.45 -13.63
C SER A 33 -59.30 26.56 -14.10
N PRO A 34 -59.06 27.90 -14.00
CA PRO A 34 -57.78 28.62 -13.83
C PRO A 34 -57.81 29.93 -12.98
N SER A 35 -56.75 30.75 -13.11
CA SER A 35 -56.61 32.19 -12.70
C SER A 35 -56.50 32.48 -11.19
N SER A 36 -55.76 33.50 -10.71
CA SER A 36 -54.75 34.41 -11.32
C SER A 36 -53.98 35.19 -10.24
N SER A 37 -52.71 35.56 -10.51
CA SER A 37 -51.84 36.47 -9.70
C SER A 37 -51.52 35.99 -8.26
N THR A 38 -50.37 36.31 -7.64
CA THR A 38 -49.47 37.49 -7.77
C THR A 38 -47.98 37.07 -7.60
N ILE A 39 -47.04 37.98 -7.88
CA ILE A 39 -45.57 37.73 -7.88
C ILE A 39 -44.90 38.38 -6.64
N THR A 40 -43.69 37.91 -6.30
CA THR A 40 -42.64 38.44 -5.38
C THR A 40 -42.65 37.92 -3.93
N PRO A 41 -41.49 37.90 -3.24
CA PRO A 41 -40.21 37.33 -3.68
C PRO A 41 -39.56 36.42 -2.60
N ASP A 42 -38.37 35.87 -2.90
CA ASP A 42 -37.51 35.05 -2.03
C ASP A 42 -38.13 33.69 -1.59
N GLU A 43 -37.42 32.56 -1.51
CA GLU A 43 -35.97 32.31 -1.45
C GLU A 43 -35.47 31.33 -2.54
N MET A 44 -34.17 31.00 -2.49
CA MET A 44 -33.43 30.28 -3.53
C MET A 44 -32.66 29.09 -2.95
N ARG A 45 -32.48 28.03 -3.77
CA ARG A 45 -31.65 26.80 -3.54
C ARG A 45 -32.35 25.60 -2.89
N THR A 46 -32.99 24.78 -3.72
CA THR A 46 -32.94 23.30 -3.64
C THR A 46 -33.22 22.71 -5.02
N LEU A 47 -32.17 22.43 -5.79
CA LEU A 47 -32.23 21.58 -7.00
C LEU A 47 -31.03 20.64 -7.00
N SER A 48 -31.26 19.42 -7.47
CA SER A 48 -30.35 18.28 -7.37
C SER A 48 -29.26 18.27 -8.43
N ASN A 49 -28.05 17.85 -8.05
CA ASN A 49 -26.92 17.69 -8.97
C ASN A 49 -27.20 16.63 -10.05
N SER A 50 -27.03 17.00 -11.31
CA SER A 50 -26.85 16.07 -12.43
C SER A 50 -25.88 16.62 -13.48
N ASP A 51 -25.00 17.55 -13.09
CA ASP A 51 -23.85 17.99 -13.87
C ASP A 51 -22.62 17.17 -13.45
N VAL A 52 -22.08 16.35 -14.35
CA VAL A 52 -20.82 15.64 -14.15
C VAL A 52 -19.69 16.53 -14.66
N PHE A 53 -18.79 16.95 -13.78
CA PHE A 53 -17.65 17.80 -14.11
C PHE A 53 -16.43 16.94 -14.48
N PHE A 54 -15.90 17.15 -15.69
CA PHE A 54 -14.57 16.73 -16.09
C PHE A 54 -13.85 17.96 -16.67
N ASP A 55 -12.84 18.46 -15.97
CA ASP A 55 -11.88 19.42 -16.53
C ASP A 55 -10.73 18.65 -17.20
N SER A 56 -10.22 19.17 -18.31
CA SER A 56 -9.19 18.53 -19.14
C SER A 56 -7.81 18.44 -18.48
N ASP A 57 -7.59 19.18 -17.41
CA ASP A 57 -6.25 19.56 -16.93
C ASP A 57 -5.71 18.54 -15.90
N THR A 58 -5.99 17.24 -16.13
CA THR A 58 -5.61 16.12 -15.24
C THR A 58 -4.88 14.98 -15.96
N MET A 59 -4.00 15.33 -16.90
CA MET A 59 -2.79 14.55 -17.21
C MET A 59 -1.57 15.48 -17.24
N ASP A 60 -0.39 14.91 -17.04
CA ASP A 60 0.94 15.56 -17.03
C ASP A 60 1.17 16.62 -15.92
N ALA A 61 1.09 16.20 -14.66
CA ALA A 61 1.52 17.00 -13.51
C ALA A 61 2.20 16.15 -12.39
N TYR A 62 3.33 15.51 -12.71
CA TYR A 62 4.23 14.90 -11.71
C TYR A 62 5.71 15.23 -11.99
N ASP A 63 6.04 16.52 -11.95
CA ASP A 63 7.40 16.97 -11.61
C ASP A 63 7.30 18.08 -10.54
N GLY A 64 8.19 18.02 -9.56
CA GLY A 64 8.06 18.66 -8.26
C GLY A 64 9.16 19.68 -7.97
N SER A 65 9.36 20.70 -8.82
CA SER A 65 10.25 21.81 -8.46
C SER A 65 9.92 23.19 -9.04
N THR A 66 10.09 24.20 -8.18
CA THR A 66 10.28 25.63 -8.46
C THR A 66 9.19 26.47 -9.16
N SER A 67 8.72 27.47 -8.40
CA SER A 67 8.66 28.92 -8.75
C SER A 67 7.29 29.61 -8.71
N ASN A 68 7.29 30.87 -8.25
CA ASN A 68 6.15 31.78 -8.26
C ASN A 68 6.13 32.57 -9.57
N GLU A 69 5.25 32.24 -10.52
CA GLU A 69 5.03 33.07 -11.71
C GLU A 69 3.58 33.57 -11.86
N ASN A 70 3.42 34.87 -11.57
CA ASN A 70 2.45 35.83 -12.13
C ASN A 70 1.01 35.36 -12.47
N SER A 71 0.06 35.80 -11.65
CA SER A 71 -1.40 35.60 -11.76
C SER A 71 -2.11 36.36 -12.90
N ILE A 72 -1.55 36.32 -14.11
CA ILE A 72 -2.10 36.97 -15.32
C ILE A 72 -2.75 35.95 -16.28
N SER A 73 -2.27 34.70 -16.29
CA SER A 73 -2.74 33.62 -17.18
C SER A 73 -4.24 33.30 -17.03
N SER A 74 -4.70 33.10 -15.78
CA SER A 74 -6.09 32.74 -15.48
C SER A 74 -7.11 33.81 -15.91
N GLY A 75 -6.73 35.09 -15.84
CA GLY A 75 -7.55 36.21 -16.33
C GLY A 75 -7.73 36.20 -17.85
N LEU A 76 -6.69 35.80 -18.61
CA LEU A 76 -6.76 35.65 -20.06
C LEU A 76 -7.61 34.44 -20.46
N GLN A 77 -7.44 33.30 -19.81
CA GLN A 77 -8.23 32.08 -20.04
C GLN A 77 -9.73 32.35 -19.83
N TRP A 78 -10.10 33.05 -18.74
CA TRP A 78 -11.49 33.49 -18.50
C TRP A 78 -12.02 34.40 -19.62
N CYS A 79 -11.22 35.33 -20.13
CA CYS A 79 -11.63 36.23 -21.21
C CYS A 79 -11.92 35.46 -22.51
N VAL A 80 -11.07 34.50 -22.87
CA VAL A 80 -11.24 33.69 -24.09
C VAL A 80 -12.51 32.84 -24.00
N SER A 81 -12.68 32.06 -22.92
CA SER A 81 -13.85 31.20 -22.73
C SER A 81 -15.17 31.98 -22.73
N LYS A 82 -15.18 33.17 -22.10
CA LYS A 82 -16.36 34.07 -22.11
C LYS A 82 -16.67 34.60 -23.50
N ASN A 83 -15.66 34.93 -24.30
CA ASN A 83 -15.86 35.43 -25.66
C ASN A 83 -16.36 34.33 -26.61
N LEU A 84 -15.85 33.10 -26.51
CA LEU A 84 -16.36 31.96 -27.28
C LEU A 84 -17.81 31.62 -26.90
N ALA A 85 -18.16 31.65 -25.60
CA ALA A 85 -19.54 31.48 -25.15
C ALA A 85 -20.49 32.57 -25.72
N ASN A 86 -20.05 33.82 -25.77
CA ASN A 86 -20.81 34.90 -26.43
C ASN A 86 -20.96 34.64 -27.95
N MET A 87 -19.92 34.17 -28.63
CA MET A 87 -19.99 33.81 -30.06
C MET A 87 -20.94 32.65 -30.32
N TYR A 88 -21.05 31.68 -29.40
CA TYR A 88 -22.03 30.60 -29.47
C TYR A 88 -23.47 31.13 -29.32
N GLN A 89 -23.73 32.03 -28.37
CA GLN A 89 -25.05 32.63 -28.16
C GLN A 89 -25.50 33.57 -29.29
N MET A 90 -24.56 34.14 -30.05
CA MET A 90 -24.85 35.05 -31.16
C MET A 90 -25.24 34.34 -32.47
N ARG A 91 -25.06 33.01 -32.58
CA ARG A 91 -25.46 32.19 -33.73
C ARG A 91 -26.96 32.44 -34.06
N PRO A 92 -27.35 32.62 -35.33
CA PRO A 92 -26.57 32.46 -36.57
C PRO A 92 -25.86 33.73 -37.07
N LYS A 93 -25.82 34.82 -36.28
CA LYS A 93 -25.19 36.08 -36.72
C LYS A 93 -23.67 35.90 -36.83
N LEU A 94 -23.08 36.51 -37.86
CA LEU A 94 -21.64 36.49 -38.16
C LEU A 94 -21.04 35.10 -38.49
N CYS A 95 -21.86 34.04 -38.59
CA CYS A 95 -21.43 32.70 -39.00
C CYS A 95 -21.12 32.62 -40.51
N ASP A 96 -19.94 32.09 -40.85
CA ASP A 96 -19.39 32.00 -42.22
C ASP A 96 -19.55 30.59 -42.85
N VAL A 97 -20.14 29.64 -42.12
CA VAL A 97 -20.57 28.33 -42.62
C VAL A 97 -21.88 27.88 -41.98
N CYS A 98 -22.66 27.11 -42.75
CA CYS A 98 -23.85 26.39 -42.31
C CYS A 98 -23.67 24.91 -42.62
N LEU A 99 -23.63 24.06 -41.59
CA LEU A 99 -23.60 22.62 -41.77
C LEU A 99 -25.04 22.10 -41.81
N SER A 100 -25.34 21.19 -42.74
CA SER A 100 -26.65 20.55 -42.87
C SER A 100 -26.52 19.03 -42.85
N THR A 101 -27.26 18.39 -41.96
CA THR A 101 -27.31 16.93 -41.78
C THR A 101 -28.43 16.30 -42.60
N ASP A 102 -28.40 14.98 -42.77
CA ASP A 102 -29.37 14.23 -43.59
C ASP A 102 -30.82 14.31 -43.05
N ASP A 103 -30.98 14.59 -41.75
CA ASP A 103 -32.26 14.87 -41.08
C ASP A 103 -32.86 16.26 -41.44
N GLY A 104 -32.11 17.10 -42.16
CA GLY A 104 -32.50 18.46 -42.53
C GLY A 104 -32.16 19.54 -41.50
N THR A 105 -31.57 19.20 -40.35
CA THR A 105 -31.11 20.16 -39.35
C THR A 105 -30.03 21.09 -39.93
N LYS A 106 -30.06 22.38 -39.57
CA LYS A 106 -29.13 23.40 -40.07
C LYS A 106 -28.39 24.12 -38.95
N ILE A 107 -27.07 24.00 -38.96
CA ILE A 107 -26.19 24.30 -37.83
C ILE A 107 -25.14 25.32 -38.29
N TYR A 108 -25.38 26.59 -37.98
CA TYR A 108 -24.50 27.71 -38.34
C TYR A 108 -23.27 27.75 -37.42
N ALA A 109 -22.08 28.01 -37.96
CA ALA A 109 -20.82 28.04 -37.22
C ALA A 109 -19.80 29.01 -37.81
N HIS A 110 -18.64 29.14 -37.15
CA HIS A 110 -17.47 29.87 -37.63
C HIS A 110 -16.38 28.87 -38.04
N ARG A 111 -15.93 28.91 -39.31
CA ARG A 111 -14.93 28.00 -39.90
C ARG A 111 -13.66 27.94 -39.08
N VAL A 112 -13.16 29.10 -38.64
CA VAL A 112 -11.93 29.21 -37.84
C VAL A 112 -11.98 28.41 -36.54
N ILE A 113 -13.12 28.39 -35.84
CA ILE A 113 -13.29 27.64 -34.57
C ILE A 113 -13.31 26.13 -34.85
N LEU A 114 -14.01 25.70 -35.90
CA LEU A 114 -14.05 24.29 -36.28
C LEU A 114 -12.68 23.79 -36.78
N SER A 115 -11.96 24.60 -37.57
CA SER A 115 -10.59 24.31 -38.00
C SER A 115 -9.59 24.24 -36.84
N SER A 116 -9.74 25.07 -35.80
CA SER A 116 -8.86 25.03 -34.63
C SER A 116 -9.12 23.85 -33.70
N SER A 117 -10.35 23.35 -33.64
CA SER A 117 -10.75 22.28 -32.71
C SER A 117 -10.75 20.87 -33.33
N MET A 118 -10.78 20.72 -34.67
CA MET A 118 -10.94 19.42 -35.33
C MET A 118 -10.16 19.30 -36.64
N HIS A 119 -9.33 18.26 -36.75
CA HIS A 119 -8.56 17.97 -37.95
C HIS A 119 -9.43 17.74 -39.20
N TYR A 120 -10.62 17.15 -39.04
CA TYR A 120 -11.59 16.96 -40.14
C TYR A 120 -12.01 18.29 -40.80
N PHE A 121 -12.44 19.26 -39.99
CA PHE A 121 -12.82 20.59 -40.48
C PHE A 121 -11.61 21.41 -40.93
N SER A 122 -10.45 21.24 -40.29
CA SER A 122 -9.19 21.85 -40.73
C SER A 122 -8.83 21.42 -42.16
N ALA A 123 -8.81 20.12 -42.44
CA ALA A 123 -8.53 19.59 -43.78
C ALA A 123 -9.55 20.05 -44.83
N MET A 124 -10.84 20.07 -44.50
CA MET A 124 -11.90 20.50 -45.42
C MET A 124 -11.89 22.01 -45.72
N PHE A 125 -11.50 22.86 -44.76
CA PHE A 125 -11.53 24.31 -44.92
C PHE A 125 -10.20 24.92 -45.38
N ILE A 126 -9.06 24.31 -45.08
CA ILE A 126 -7.73 24.87 -45.38
C ILE A 126 -7.11 24.21 -46.62
N GLY A 127 -7.34 22.93 -46.85
CA GLY A 127 -6.69 22.16 -47.92
C GLY A 127 -5.30 21.63 -47.52
N SER A 128 -4.63 20.97 -48.45
CA SER A 128 -3.42 20.15 -48.22
C SER A 128 -2.14 20.90 -47.85
N ASP A 129 -2.16 22.23 -47.88
CA ASP A 129 -0.92 23.05 -47.87
C ASP A 129 -0.37 23.30 -46.45
N TYR A 130 -1.06 22.81 -45.42
CA TYR A 130 -0.72 23.03 -44.00
C TYR A 130 0.16 21.91 -43.39
N SER A 131 1.30 21.61 -44.01
CA SER A 131 2.32 20.75 -43.36
C SER A 131 3.18 21.57 -42.40
N PHE A 132 2.89 21.47 -41.09
CA PHE A 132 3.73 22.01 -40.02
C PHE A 132 5.12 21.35 -40.03
N GLU A 133 6.18 22.12 -39.72
CA GLU A 133 7.56 21.63 -39.72
C GLU A 133 7.87 20.84 -38.43
N SER A 134 7.63 19.53 -38.45
CA SER A 134 8.21 18.60 -37.48
C SER A 134 8.95 17.45 -38.17
N SER A 135 10.16 17.20 -37.68
CA SER A 135 11.00 16.01 -37.95
C SER A 135 11.27 15.64 -39.41
N SER A 136 12.49 15.93 -39.87
CA SER A 136 13.03 15.43 -41.13
C SER A 136 13.27 13.91 -41.10
N GLU A 137 12.54 13.15 -41.90
CA GLU A 137 13.10 12.32 -42.99
C GLU A 137 11.99 11.71 -43.88
N HIS A 138 12.36 11.21 -45.05
CA HIS A 138 11.49 10.59 -46.08
C HIS A 138 10.25 11.39 -46.54
N ARG A 139 10.46 12.29 -47.52
CA ARG A 139 9.41 12.71 -48.47
C ARG A 139 9.80 12.27 -49.88
N LEU A 140 9.00 11.41 -50.50
CA LEU A 140 9.02 11.13 -51.95
C LEU A 140 7.93 11.97 -52.63
N ASP A 141 8.16 12.37 -53.89
CA ASP A 141 7.27 13.24 -54.64
C ASP A 141 5.87 12.63 -54.86
N LEU A 142 4.82 13.36 -54.50
CA LEU A 142 3.47 13.28 -55.08
C LEU A 142 2.61 14.47 -54.62
N SER A 143 2.86 15.65 -55.20
CA SER A 143 2.12 16.89 -54.95
C SER A 143 0.76 16.92 -55.66
N TYR A 144 -0.21 16.19 -55.13
CA TYR A 144 -1.61 16.29 -55.56
C TYR A 144 -2.41 17.16 -54.59
N SER A 145 -2.58 18.45 -54.91
CA SER A 145 -3.40 19.38 -54.14
C SER A 145 -4.88 18.99 -54.26
N VAL A 146 -5.44 18.41 -53.19
CA VAL A 146 -6.85 18.02 -53.11
C VAL A 146 -7.63 19.17 -52.48
N ASN A 147 -7.99 20.15 -53.30
CA ASN A 147 -8.88 21.23 -52.90
C ASN A 147 -10.32 20.73 -52.90
N PHE A 148 -10.90 20.56 -51.71
CA PHE A 148 -12.29 20.15 -51.53
C PHE A 148 -13.25 21.19 -52.11
N SER A 149 -14.30 20.73 -52.81
CA SER A 149 -15.29 21.63 -53.42
C SER A 149 -16.08 22.43 -52.38
N GLU A 150 -16.18 21.87 -51.19
CA GLU A 150 -16.80 22.30 -49.96
C GLU A 150 -16.08 23.53 -49.36
N GLN A 151 -14.78 23.69 -49.66
CA GLN A 151 -13.95 24.79 -49.16
C GLN A 151 -14.58 26.16 -49.44
N ASN A 152 -15.20 26.34 -50.61
CA ASN A 152 -15.82 27.60 -51.04
C ASN A 152 -17.35 27.65 -50.85
N GLN A 153 -17.98 26.66 -50.20
CA GLN A 153 -19.43 26.58 -50.04
C GLN A 153 -19.90 27.16 -48.69
N TYR A 154 -20.94 27.99 -48.71
CA TYR A 154 -21.55 28.49 -47.47
C TYR A 154 -22.34 27.39 -46.73
N THR A 155 -22.97 26.48 -47.46
CA THR A 155 -23.72 25.35 -46.90
C THR A 155 -23.06 24.04 -47.29
N ILE A 156 -22.75 23.18 -46.32
CA ILE A 156 -22.06 21.90 -46.52
C ILE A 156 -22.92 20.76 -45.95
N SER A 157 -23.06 19.68 -46.72
CA SER A 157 -23.80 18.48 -46.30
C SER A 157 -22.87 17.53 -45.55
N ILE A 158 -23.15 17.31 -44.26
CA ILE A 158 -22.51 16.25 -43.46
C ILE A 158 -23.45 15.04 -43.47
N LYS A 159 -22.97 13.91 -43.97
CA LYS A 159 -23.76 12.68 -44.12
C LYS A 159 -23.53 11.71 -42.97
N ASN A 160 -24.48 10.81 -42.75
CA ASN A 160 -24.43 9.75 -41.74
C ASN A 160 -24.30 10.25 -40.29
N VAL A 161 -24.69 11.50 -40.03
CA VAL A 161 -24.69 12.13 -38.70
C VAL A 161 -26.02 12.86 -38.49
N ASP A 162 -26.57 12.73 -37.29
CA ASP A 162 -27.78 13.41 -36.85
C ASP A 162 -27.50 14.86 -36.37
N GLY A 163 -28.49 15.74 -36.55
CA GLY A 163 -28.39 17.14 -36.16
C GLY A 163 -28.10 17.38 -34.67
N PRO A 164 -28.73 16.65 -33.72
CA PRO A 164 -28.46 16.79 -32.29
C PRO A 164 -27.00 16.50 -31.92
N SER A 165 -26.46 15.35 -32.33
CA SER A 165 -25.07 14.96 -32.02
C SER A 165 -24.06 15.90 -32.67
N LEU A 166 -24.29 16.32 -33.93
CA LEU A 166 -23.44 17.33 -34.56
C LEU A 166 -23.49 18.68 -33.83
N ASN A 167 -24.65 19.10 -33.31
CA ASN A 167 -24.72 20.36 -32.56
C ASN A 167 -24.02 20.29 -31.19
N GLU A 168 -24.06 19.16 -30.47
CA GLU A 168 -23.29 19.01 -29.22
C GLU A 168 -21.78 18.91 -29.48
N ILE A 169 -21.36 18.24 -30.57
CA ILE A 169 -19.95 18.25 -31.03
C ILE A 169 -19.49 19.68 -31.36
N ILE A 170 -20.34 20.49 -31.99
CA ILE A 170 -20.04 21.90 -32.28
C ILE A 170 -20.10 22.77 -31.02
N ARG A 171 -20.97 22.47 -30.05
CA ARG A 171 -21.02 23.13 -28.74
C ARG A 171 -19.72 22.93 -27.97
N TYR A 172 -19.16 21.72 -28.00
CA TYR A 172 -17.87 21.42 -27.40
C TYR A 172 -16.77 22.36 -27.92
N CYS A 173 -16.67 22.59 -29.23
CA CYS A 173 -15.69 23.52 -29.83
C CYS A 173 -15.78 24.98 -29.33
N TYR A 174 -16.91 25.41 -28.77
CA TYR A 174 -17.10 26.78 -28.27
C TYR A 174 -17.07 26.88 -26.74
N LEU A 175 -17.47 25.80 -26.03
CA LEU A 175 -17.70 25.84 -24.58
C LEU A 175 -16.78 24.90 -23.78
N GLY A 176 -16.03 24.02 -24.45
CA GLY A 176 -15.26 22.94 -23.80
C GLY A 176 -16.11 21.88 -23.11
N LYS A 177 -17.43 21.85 -23.36
CA LYS A 177 -18.40 21.00 -22.63
C LYS A 177 -19.37 20.29 -23.58
N VAL A 178 -19.62 19.02 -23.25
CA VAL A 178 -20.53 18.08 -23.92
C VAL A 178 -21.65 17.73 -22.94
N GLN A 179 -22.90 17.58 -23.38
CA GLN A 179 -23.95 16.93 -22.57
C GLN A 179 -24.18 15.50 -23.05
N ILE A 180 -23.96 14.51 -22.17
CA ILE A 180 -24.04 13.08 -22.49
C ILE A 180 -25.11 12.41 -21.63
N ASP A 181 -25.93 11.57 -22.25
CA ASP A 181 -26.95 10.75 -21.59
C ASP A 181 -27.08 9.39 -22.30
N GLN A 182 -27.86 8.47 -21.70
CA GLN A 182 -28.04 7.11 -22.22
C GLN A 182 -28.75 7.05 -23.59
N SER A 183 -29.48 8.10 -23.99
CA SER A 183 -30.16 8.17 -25.30
C SER A 183 -29.28 8.76 -26.40
N ASN A 184 -28.32 9.63 -26.05
CA ASN A 184 -27.47 10.34 -27.01
C ASN A 184 -26.09 9.71 -27.21
N VAL A 185 -25.57 8.93 -26.24
CA VAL A 185 -24.16 8.50 -26.26
C VAL A 185 -23.77 7.67 -27.48
N GLN A 186 -24.68 6.83 -28.01
CA GLN A 186 -24.39 5.99 -29.18
C GLN A 186 -24.29 6.80 -30.49
N SER A 187 -25.21 7.74 -30.72
CA SER A 187 -25.16 8.62 -31.89
C SER A 187 -24.00 9.61 -31.79
N LEU A 188 -23.76 10.15 -30.60
CA LEU A 188 -22.67 11.07 -30.30
C LEU A 188 -21.30 10.42 -30.48
N LEU A 189 -21.09 9.20 -29.98
CA LEU A 189 -19.86 8.42 -30.21
C LEU A 189 -19.66 8.15 -31.71
N SER A 190 -20.72 7.78 -32.42
CA SER A 190 -20.66 7.52 -33.87
C SER A 190 -20.26 8.77 -34.66
N ALA A 191 -20.89 9.91 -34.34
CA ALA A 191 -20.61 11.20 -34.97
C ALA A 191 -19.19 11.71 -34.63
N ALA A 192 -18.75 11.60 -33.37
CA ALA A 192 -17.43 12.02 -32.93
C ALA A 192 -16.32 11.16 -33.56
N THR A 193 -16.54 9.85 -33.69
CA THR A 193 -15.62 8.94 -34.37
C THR A 193 -15.52 9.27 -35.87
N MET A 194 -16.65 9.47 -36.55
CA MET A 194 -16.65 9.81 -37.98
C MET A 194 -16.02 11.18 -38.29
N LEU A 195 -16.16 12.15 -37.38
CA LEU A 195 -15.56 13.49 -37.48
C LEU A 195 -14.13 13.56 -36.90
N ASN A 196 -13.58 12.42 -36.45
CA ASN A 196 -12.25 12.30 -35.84
C ASN A 196 -12.00 13.28 -34.68
N CYS A 197 -12.96 13.40 -33.77
CA CYS A 197 -12.85 14.20 -32.55
C CYS A 197 -12.52 13.29 -31.35
N GLY A 198 -11.22 13.01 -31.18
CA GLY A 198 -10.71 12.05 -30.19
C GLY A 198 -11.14 12.34 -28.75
N ASP A 199 -11.27 13.61 -28.36
CA ASP A 199 -11.62 13.99 -26.98
C ASP A 199 -13.08 13.66 -26.65
N VAL A 200 -14.02 13.94 -27.56
CA VAL A 200 -15.42 13.54 -27.40
C VAL A 200 -15.55 12.01 -27.43
N VAL A 201 -14.78 11.31 -28.27
CA VAL A 201 -14.71 9.83 -28.28
C VAL A 201 -14.23 9.29 -26.92
N LYS A 202 -13.20 9.89 -26.31
CA LYS A 202 -12.72 9.53 -24.95
C LYS A 202 -13.80 9.77 -23.89
N ILE A 203 -14.46 10.93 -23.89
CA ILE A 203 -15.51 11.26 -22.91
C ILE A 203 -16.71 10.30 -23.04
N CYS A 204 -17.17 10.01 -24.27
CA CYS A 204 -18.21 9.01 -24.52
C CYS A 204 -17.79 7.60 -24.08
N SER A 205 -16.54 7.21 -24.33
CA SER A 205 -16.00 5.90 -23.93
C SER A 205 -15.94 5.75 -22.40
N ASN A 206 -15.52 6.82 -21.69
CA ASN A 206 -15.51 6.85 -20.22
C ASN A 206 -16.94 6.82 -19.64
N PHE A 207 -17.91 7.48 -20.28
CA PHE A 207 -19.32 7.36 -19.89
C PHE A 207 -19.81 5.91 -20.04
N LEU A 208 -19.63 5.28 -21.20
CA LEU A 208 -20.01 3.87 -21.42
C LEU A 208 -19.31 2.92 -20.44
N ARG A 209 -18.02 3.17 -20.13
CA ARG A 209 -17.25 2.42 -19.13
C ARG A 209 -17.86 2.51 -17.73
N SER A 210 -18.46 3.65 -17.35
CA SER A 210 -19.18 3.84 -16.08
C SER A 210 -20.56 3.19 -16.04
N GLN A 211 -21.16 2.89 -17.20
CA GLN A 211 -22.51 2.32 -17.34
C GLN A 211 -22.48 0.82 -17.69
N LEU A 212 -21.31 0.17 -17.65
CA LEU A 212 -21.12 -1.22 -18.02
C LEU A 212 -21.76 -2.16 -16.99
N GLN A 213 -22.66 -3.04 -17.44
CA GLN A 213 -23.44 -3.97 -16.63
C GLN A 213 -23.55 -5.34 -17.32
N ILE A 214 -23.94 -6.36 -16.56
CA ILE A 214 -24.12 -7.75 -17.04
C ILE A 214 -25.05 -7.81 -18.27
N SER A 215 -26.09 -6.98 -18.30
CA SER A 215 -27.09 -6.94 -19.37
C SER A 215 -26.63 -6.27 -20.66
N ASN A 216 -25.73 -5.28 -20.60
CA ASN A 216 -25.37 -4.41 -21.74
C ASN A 216 -23.92 -4.58 -22.26
N ALA A 217 -23.13 -5.46 -21.63
CA ALA A 217 -21.72 -5.63 -21.97
C ALA A 217 -21.49 -6.16 -23.39
N SER A 218 -22.36 -7.07 -23.87
CA SER A 218 -22.27 -7.69 -25.19
C SER A 218 -22.53 -6.69 -26.33
N GLY A 219 -23.51 -5.81 -26.15
CA GLY A 219 -23.82 -4.69 -27.04
C GLY A 219 -22.72 -3.63 -27.03
N ILE A 220 -22.23 -3.24 -25.85
CA ILE A 220 -21.12 -2.26 -25.72
C ILE A 220 -19.82 -2.79 -26.36
N PHE A 221 -19.48 -4.06 -26.17
CA PHE A 221 -18.34 -4.71 -26.84
C PHE A 221 -18.48 -4.68 -28.38
N SER A 222 -19.67 -5.04 -28.87
CA SER A 222 -19.95 -5.06 -30.32
C SER A 222 -19.92 -3.66 -30.93
N LEU A 223 -20.45 -2.65 -30.23
CA LEU A 223 -20.40 -1.23 -30.61
C LEU A 223 -18.95 -0.71 -30.62
N ALA A 224 -18.18 -0.97 -29.57
CA ALA A 224 -16.78 -0.53 -29.46
C ALA A 224 -15.91 -1.13 -30.57
N LYS A 225 -16.10 -2.42 -30.88
CA LYS A 225 -15.43 -3.09 -32.00
C LYS A 225 -15.84 -2.51 -33.36
N PHE A 226 -17.12 -2.20 -33.57
CA PHE A 226 -17.62 -1.57 -34.80
C PHE A 226 -17.15 -0.12 -34.99
N MET A 227 -16.97 0.64 -33.90
CA MET A 227 -16.39 1.99 -33.91
C MET A 227 -14.85 2.01 -33.94
N GLY A 228 -14.19 0.88 -33.71
CA GLY A 228 -12.72 0.77 -33.65
C GLY A 228 -12.09 1.27 -32.34
N CYS A 229 -12.89 1.54 -31.31
CA CYS A 229 -12.46 2.06 -30.00
C CYS A 229 -11.78 0.97 -29.15
N GLN A 230 -10.49 0.70 -29.39
CA GLN A 230 -9.77 -0.43 -28.78
C GLN A 230 -9.83 -0.45 -27.24
N GLU A 231 -9.57 0.68 -26.56
CA GLU A 231 -9.62 0.77 -25.09
C GLU A 231 -10.97 0.30 -24.50
N LEU A 232 -12.07 0.71 -25.11
CA LEU A 232 -13.42 0.33 -24.69
C LEU A 232 -13.75 -1.13 -25.09
N LYS A 233 -13.27 -1.56 -26.27
CA LYS A 233 -13.43 -2.94 -26.78
C LYS A 233 -12.72 -3.93 -25.86
N ASP A 234 -11.49 -3.64 -25.43
CA ASP A 234 -10.73 -4.53 -24.54
C ASP A 234 -11.27 -4.50 -23.10
N PHE A 235 -11.67 -3.33 -22.57
CA PHE A 235 -12.28 -3.27 -21.24
C PHE A 235 -13.62 -4.02 -21.16
N SER A 236 -14.49 -3.85 -22.16
CA SER A 236 -15.76 -4.60 -22.24
C SER A 236 -15.53 -6.10 -22.49
N PHE A 237 -14.54 -6.48 -23.30
CA PHE A 237 -14.14 -7.87 -23.50
C PHE A 237 -13.67 -8.53 -22.19
N PHE A 238 -12.79 -7.89 -21.41
CA PHE A 238 -12.36 -8.43 -20.11
C PHE A 238 -13.51 -8.49 -19.09
N PHE A 239 -14.46 -7.55 -19.12
CA PHE A 239 -15.67 -7.64 -18.29
C PHE A 239 -16.57 -8.82 -18.68
N ILE A 240 -16.74 -9.09 -19.98
CA ILE A 240 -17.45 -10.27 -20.50
C ILE A 240 -16.78 -11.56 -20.01
N LEU A 241 -15.45 -11.66 -20.14
CA LEU A 241 -14.69 -12.83 -19.71
C LEU A 241 -14.79 -13.08 -18.20
N ASN A 242 -14.71 -12.03 -17.38
CA ASN A 242 -14.77 -12.13 -15.91
C ASN A 242 -16.18 -12.44 -15.35
N ASN A 243 -17.25 -12.17 -16.11
CA ASN A 243 -18.63 -12.40 -15.69
C ASN A 243 -19.37 -13.40 -16.61
N PHE A 244 -18.62 -14.21 -17.36
CA PHE A 244 -19.10 -14.97 -18.50
C PHE A 244 -20.33 -15.83 -18.20
N VAL A 245 -20.34 -16.56 -17.08
CA VAL A 245 -21.49 -17.41 -16.67
C VAL A 245 -22.79 -16.60 -16.61
N GLN A 246 -22.75 -15.39 -16.01
CA GLN A 246 -23.93 -14.53 -15.87
C GLN A 246 -24.34 -13.85 -17.19
N ILE A 247 -23.35 -13.46 -18.01
CA ILE A 247 -23.59 -12.81 -19.30
C ILE A 247 -24.09 -13.82 -20.35
N SER A 248 -23.68 -15.09 -20.26
CA SER A 248 -24.00 -16.10 -21.26
C SER A 248 -25.50 -16.38 -21.44
N GLY A 249 -26.32 -16.11 -20.41
CA GLY A 249 -27.78 -16.22 -20.47
C GLY A 249 -28.53 -14.95 -20.86
N THR A 250 -27.84 -13.88 -21.29
CA THR A 250 -28.47 -12.61 -21.68
C THR A 250 -28.88 -12.57 -23.15
N GLU A 251 -29.91 -11.78 -23.46
CA GLU A 251 -30.43 -11.64 -24.83
C GLU A 251 -29.39 -11.02 -25.78
N GLU A 252 -28.70 -9.95 -25.37
CA GLU A 252 -27.61 -9.34 -26.16
C GLU A 252 -26.46 -10.32 -26.46
N PHE A 253 -26.18 -11.27 -25.55
CA PHE A 253 -25.15 -12.29 -25.79
C PHE A 253 -25.62 -13.31 -26.85
N ALA A 254 -26.92 -13.63 -26.90
CA ALA A 254 -27.50 -14.46 -27.94
C ALA A 254 -27.54 -13.76 -29.32
N GLU A 255 -27.61 -12.43 -29.37
CA GLU A 255 -27.58 -11.64 -30.61
C GLU A 255 -26.18 -11.55 -31.26
N LEU A 256 -25.09 -11.85 -30.53
CA LEU A 256 -23.71 -11.70 -31.01
C LEU A 256 -23.44 -12.32 -32.39
N SER A 257 -22.61 -11.63 -33.18
CA SER A 257 -22.09 -12.14 -34.45
C SER A 257 -21.18 -13.37 -34.24
N MET A 258 -21.04 -14.22 -35.25
CA MET A 258 -20.19 -15.42 -35.17
C MET A 258 -18.73 -15.07 -34.82
N GLU A 259 -18.20 -14.00 -35.42
CA GLU A 259 -16.85 -13.52 -35.15
C GLU A 259 -16.66 -13.07 -33.70
N ASN A 260 -17.59 -12.25 -33.17
CA ASN A 260 -17.54 -11.76 -31.79
C ASN A 260 -17.71 -12.91 -30.78
N PHE A 261 -18.63 -13.83 -31.06
CA PHE A 261 -18.86 -15.01 -30.23
C PHE A 261 -17.64 -15.95 -30.21
N SER A 262 -17.02 -16.20 -31.38
CA SER A 262 -15.81 -17.03 -31.50
C SER A 262 -14.60 -16.40 -30.79
N GLU A 263 -14.43 -15.08 -30.88
CA GLU A 263 -13.39 -14.32 -30.16
C GLU A 263 -13.50 -14.54 -28.65
N ILE A 264 -14.74 -14.50 -28.10
CA ILE A 264 -14.99 -14.75 -26.67
C ILE A 264 -14.71 -16.23 -26.28
N ILE A 265 -15.32 -17.22 -26.95
CA ILE A 265 -15.20 -18.64 -26.49
C ILE A 265 -13.81 -19.24 -26.67
N SER A 266 -13.01 -18.70 -27.62
CA SER A 266 -11.62 -19.10 -27.84
C SER A 266 -10.66 -18.58 -26.76
N SER A 267 -11.11 -17.66 -25.90
CA SER A 267 -10.28 -17.05 -24.87
C SER A 267 -9.89 -18.03 -23.76
N ASP A 268 -8.58 -18.14 -23.50
CA ASP A 268 -8.03 -18.88 -22.37
C ASP A 268 -8.38 -18.24 -21.01
N TYR A 269 -8.92 -17.01 -21.00
CA TYR A 269 -9.15 -16.18 -19.82
C TYR A 269 -10.62 -16.10 -19.36
N ILE A 270 -11.51 -16.94 -19.86
CA ILE A 270 -12.93 -17.00 -19.43
C ILE A 270 -13.03 -17.42 -17.96
N ASP A 271 -13.80 -16.70 -17.15
CA ASP A 271 -14.24 -17.14 -15.82
C ASP A 271 -15.47 -18.05 -15.92
N THR A 272 -15.24 -19.35 -15.76
CA THR A 272 -16.28 -20.39 -15.73
C THR A 272 -16.88 -20.60 -14.32
N GLY A 273 -16.46 -19.82 -13.33
CA GLY A 273 -16.94 -19.91 -11.95
C GLY A 273 -16.84 -21.33 -11.36
N LYS A 274 -17.92 -21.76 -10.72
CA LYS A 274 -18.05 -23.12 -10.14
C LYS A 274 -18.53 -24.18 -11.15
N GLU A 275 -19.04 -23.76 -12.30
CA GLU A 275 -19.64 -24.66 -13.30
C GLU A 275 -18.60 -25.26 -14.25
N GLY A 276 -17.45 -24.60 -14.40
CA GLY A 276 -16.34 -25.10 -15.22
C GLY A 276 -16.65 -25.05 -16.72
N GLU A 277 -15.90 -25.83 -17.49
CA GLU A 277 -16.05 -25.92 -18.95
C GLU A 277 -17.49 -26.24 -19.44
N PRO A 278 -18.36 -26.99 -18.71
CA PRO A 278 -19.79 -27.07 -19.00
C PRO A 278 -20.51 -25.75 -19.26
N ALA A 279 -20.15 -24.66 -18.57
CA ALA A 279 -20.76 -23.35 -18.80
C ALA A 279 -20.48 -22.81 -20.22
N VAL A 280 -19.31 -23.10 -20.79
CA VAL A 280 -18.94 -22.69 -22.16
C VAL A 280 -19.74 -23.48 -23.20
N LEU A 281 -20.02 -24.76 -22.94
CA LEU A 281 -20.89 -25.59 -23.78
C LEU A 281 -22.35 -25.11 -23.72
N ASN A 282 -22.87 -24.80 -22.53
CA ASN A 282 -24.22 -24.26 -22.35
C ASN A 282 -24.39 -22.92 -23.07
N ALA A 283 -23.40 -22.03 -22.99
CA ALA A 283 -23.36 -20.75 -23.71
C ALA A 283 -23.40 -20.93 -25.24
N LEU A 284 -22.64 -21.90 -25.78
CA LEU A 284 -22.69 -22.25 -27.20
C LEU A 284 -24.07 -22.77 -27.62
N ILE A 285 -24.68 -23.64 -26.83
CA ILE A 285 -26.00 -24.23 -27.13
C ILE A 285 -27.09 -23.15 -27.07
N TYR A 286 -27.04 -22.23 -26.10
CA TYR A 286 -27.96 -21.10 -26.01
C TYR A 286 -27.85 -20.17 -27.23
N TRP A 287 -26.63 -19.76 -27.61
CA TRP A 287 -26.37 -18.95 -28.80
C TRP A 287 -26.82 -19.65 -30.11
N LEU A 288 -26.61 -20.97 -30.24
CA LEU A 288 -27.10 -21.73 -31.39
C LEU A 288 -28.63 -21.77 -31.45
N SER A 289 -29.31 -21.92 -30.30
CA SER A 289 -30.77 -22.06 -30.24
C SER A 289 -31.53 -20.84 -30.79
N HIS A 290 -30.97 -19.64 -30.59
CA HIS A 290 -31.59 -18.38 -31.00
C HIS A 290 -31.66 -18.19 -32.53
N ASN A 291 -30.75 -18.79 -33.31
CA ASN A 291 -30.81 -18.76 -34.79
C ASN A 291 -30.19 -20.03 -35.40
N PHE A 292 -30.84 -21.17 -35.17
CA PHE A 292 -30.31 -22.49 -35.50
C PHE A 292 -30.03 -22.67 -37.01
N GLU A 293 -30.95 -22.28 -37.88
CA GLU A 293 -30.83 -22.48 -39.33
C GLU A 293 -29.58 -21.80 -39.93
N HIS A 294 -29.28 -20.57 -39.52
CA HIS A 294 -28.09 -19.86 -40.02
C HIS A 294 -26.81 -20.21 -39.25
N ARG A 295 -26.90 -20.63 -37.98
CA ARG A 295 -25.74 -20.90 -37.12
C ARG A 295 -25.26 -22.37 -37.15
N LYS A 296 -26.11 -23.35 -37.52
CA LYS A 296 -25.74 -24.80 -37.56
C LYS A 296 -24.46 -25.09 -38.36
N GLN A 297 -24.20 -24.34 -39.44
CA GLN A 297 -23.01 -24.51 -40.28
C GLN A 297 -21.67 -24.21 -39.57
N PHE A 298 -21.66 -23.42 -38.49
CA PHE A 298 -20.42 -23.02 -37.78
C PHE A 298 -20.14 -23.88 -36.53
N TYR A 299 -21.12 -24.64 -36.07
CA TYR A 299 -21.05 -25.47 -34.85
C TYR A 299 -19.81 -26.39 -34.77
N PRO A 300 -19.38 -27.12 -35.83
CA PRO A 300 -18.24 -28.03 -35.73
C PRO A 300 -16.88 -27.35 -35.49
N GLU A 301 -16.72 -26.07 -35.84
CA GLU A 301 -15.51 -25.30 -35.54
C GLU A 301 -15.56 -24.72 -34.12
N LEU A 302 -16.73 -24.22 -33.69
CA LEU A 302 -16.92 -23.69 -32.34
C LEU A 302 -16.76 -24.78 -31.26
N LEU A 303 -17.20 -26.02 -31.54
CA LEU A 303 -16.98 -27.17 -30.64
C LEU A 303 -15.50 -27.47 -30.34
N LYS A 304 -14.57 -27.17 -31.26
CA LYS A 304 -13.14 -27.43 -31.06
C LYS A 304 -12.51 -26.51 -30.01
N GLN A 305 -13.17 -25.40 -29.68
CA GLN A 305 -12.77 -24.46 -28.64
C GLN A 305 -13.17 -24.93 -27.22
N ILE A 306 -13.99 -25.99 -27.13
CA ILE A 306 -14.46 -26.56 -25.86
C ILE A 306 -13.47 -27.62 -25.38
N ARG A 307 -13.04 -27.49 -24.12
CA ARG A 307 -12.00 -28.30 -23.49
C ARG A 307 -12.58 -29.55 -22.85
N PHE A 308 -13.17 -30.44 -23.66
CA PHE A 308 -13.81 -31.69 -23.20
C PHE A 308 -13.02 -32.51 -22.15
N PRO A 309 -11.67 -32.61 -22.19
CA PRO A 309 -10.86 -33.25 -21.13
C PRO A 309 -10.89 -32.59 -19.73
N GLN A 310 -11.57 -31.44 -19.55
CA GLN A 310 -11.75 -30.75 -18.27
C GLN A 310 -13.12 -30.99 -17.62
N PHE A 311 -14.05 -31.65 -18.32
CA PHE A 311 -15.35 -32.03 -17.78
C PHE A 311 -15.18 -33.13 -16.73
N ASN A 312 -16.16 -33.34 -15.84
CA ASN A 312 -16.17 -34.54 -15.03
C ASN A 312 -16.82 -35.72 -15.80
N GLN A 313 -16.59 -36.96 -15.36
CA GLN A 313 -17.07 -38.16 -16.05
C GLN A 313 -18.60 -38.24 -16.15
N PHE A 314 -19.32 -37.69 -15.17
CA PHE A 314 -20.79 -37.63 -15.16
C PHE A 314 -21.32 -36.60 -16.16
N ASP A 315 -20.67 -35.43 -16.28
CA ASP A 315 -21.03 -34.42 -17.29
C ASP A 315 -20.88 -34.98 -18.71
N LEU A 316 -19.76 -35.65 -19.01
CA LEU A 316 -19.49 -36.26 -20.32
C LEU A 316 -20.57 -37.29 -20.73
N LEU A 317 -21.02 -38.11 -19.77
CA LEU A 317 -22.10 -39.07 -19.99
C LEU A 317 -23.49 -38.41 -20.11
N THR A 318 -23.69 -37.26 -19.48
CA THR A 318 -24.92 -36.46 -19.57
C THR A 318 -25.01 -35.78 -20.95
N ILE A 319 -23.90 -35.26 -21.46
CA ILE A 319 -23.82 -34.61 -22.79
C ILE A 319 -24.12 -35.60 -23.92
N GLU A 320 -23.69 -36.86 -23.82
CA GLU A 320 -24.04 -37.89 -24.83
C GLU A 320 -25.55 -38.24 -24.80
N GLN A 321 -26.23 -38.05 -23.67
CA GLN A 321 -27.67 -38.28 -23.54
C GLN A 321 -28.50 -37.07 -24.01
N ASP A 322 -28.21 -35.88 -23.51
CA ASP A 322 -29.02 -34.67 -23.76
C ASP A 322 -28.76 -34.06 -25.14
N TYR A 323 -27.50 -34.06 -25.58
CA TYR A 323 -27.06 -33.40 -26.82
C TYR A 323 -26.55 -34.38 -27.88
N GLY A 324 -26.62 -35.68 -27.61
CA GLY A 324 -26.14 -36.73 -28.52
C GLY A 324 -26.74 -36.66 -29.92
N SER A 325 -27.97 -36.21 -30.09
CA SER A 325 -28.61 -36.05 -31.40
C SER A 325 -27.98 -34.94 -32.27
N MET A 326 -27.39 -33.90 -31.66
CA MET A 326 -26.67 -32.84 -32.38
C MET A 326 -25.19 -33.18 -32.56
N ILE A 327 -24.58 -33.87 -31.59
CA ILE A 327 -23.13 -34.18 -31.60
C ILE A 327 -22.81 -35.39 -32.51
N ASN A 328 -23.73 -36.35 -32.65
CA ASN A 328 -23.52 -37.51 -33.53
C ASN A 328 -23.73 -37.23 -35.03
N ASP A 329 -24.25 -36.05 -35.42
CA ASP A 329 -24.41 -35.62 -36.82
C ASP A 329 -23.04 -35.45 -37.53
N GLU A 330 -21.96 -35.18 -36.79
CA GLU A 330 -20.64 -34.80 -37.35
C GLU A 330 -19.48 -35.63 -36.74
N PRO A 331 -18.69 -36.36 -37.56
CA PRO A 331 -17.67 -37.29 -37.05
C PRO A 331 -16.54 -36.67 -36.21
N SER A 332 -16.11 -35.45 -36.51
CA SER A 332 -15.00 -34.77 -35.82
C SER A 332 -15.39 -34.41 -34.38
N SER A 333 -16.61 -33.93 -34.20
CA SER A 333 -17.26 -33.61 -32.94
C SER A 333 -17.32 -34.83 -32.02
N LYS A 334 -17.73 -35.98 -32.57
CA LYS A 334 -17.73 -37.27 -31.84
C LYS A 334 -16.33 -37.71 -31.40
N ASN A 335 -15.29 -37.44 -32.21
CA ASN A 335 -13.91 -37.80 -31.86
C ASN A 335 -13.39 -37.01 -30.64
N LEU A 336 -13.84 -35.78 -30.40
CA LEU A 336 -13.44 -34.97 -29.23
C LEU A 336 -13.96 -35.57 -27.90
N ILE A 337 -15.20 -36.06 -27.87
CA ILE A 337 -15.74 -36.75 -26.69
C ILE A 337 -15.03 -38.10 -26.48
N ILE A 338 -14.71 -38.82 -27.55
CA ILE A 338 -13.92 -40.06 -27.47
C ILE A 338 -12.47 -39.79 -27.00
N GLU A 339 -11.87 -38.64 -27.37
CA GLU A 339 -10.57 -38.18 -26.86
C GLU A 339 -10.64 -37.92 -25.35
N ALA A 340 -11.65 -37.19 -24.88
CA ALA A 340 -11.87 -36.93 -23.45
C ALA A 340 -12.17 -38.22 -22.64
N LEU A 341 -13.09 -39.07 -23.10
CA LEU A 341 -13.41 -40.33 -22.42
C LEU A 341 -12.19 -41.27 -22.32
N LYS A 342 -11.31 -41.29 -23.32
CA LYS A 342 -10.01 -42.00 -23.23
C LYS A 342 -9.07 -41.34 -22.23
N TYR A 343 -8.97 -40.02 -22.22
CA TYR A 343 -8.14 -39.28 -21.26
C TYR A 343 -8.54 -39.58 -19.81
N HIS A 344 -9.85 -39.55 -19.50
CA HIS A 344 -10.35 -39.99 -18.19
C HIS A 344 -10.09 -41.47 -17.93
N LEU A 345 -10.40 -42.37 -18.86
CA LEU A 345 -10.21 -43.81 -18.64
C LEU A 345 -8.75 -44.18 -18.34
N VAL A 346 -7.77 -43.56 -19.02
CA VAL A 346 -6.35 -43.80 -18.70
C VAL A 346 -5.94 -43.13 -17.38
N LYS A 347 -6.46 -41.92 -17.09
CA LYS A 347 -6.23 -41.22 -15.80
C LYS A 347 -6.75 -42.04 -14.62
N ASP A 348 -7.97 -42.54 -14.72
CA ASP A 348 -8.62 -43.35 -13.69
C ASP A 348 -7.92 -44.69 -13.49
N THR A 349 -7.37 -45.33 -14.54
CA THR A 349 -6.51 -46.51 -14.36
C THR A 349 -5.21 -46.20 -13.60
N CYS A 350 -4.59 -45.05 -13.85
CA CYS A 350 -3.42 -44.59 -13.10
C CYS A 350 -3.76 -44.25 -11.63
N ASP A 351 -4.99 -43.86 -11.32
CA ASP A 351 -5.45 -43.59 -9.95
C ASP A 351 -5.95 -44.85 -9.22
N PHE A 352 -6.48 -45.85 -9.93
CA PHE A 352 -6.87 -47.14 -9.36
C PHE A 352 -5.65 -47.98 -8.93
N GLU A 353 -4.55 -47.94 -9.69
CA GLU A 353 -3.27 -48.53 -9.26
C GLU A 353 -2.74 -47.88 -7.97
N LYS A 354 -2.87 -46.55 -7.82
CA LYS A 354 -2.49 -45.84 -6.58
C LYS A 354 -3.33 -46.30 -5.39
N TYR A 355 -4.64 -46.48 -5.58
CA TYR A 355 -5.53 -46.93 -4.51
C TYR A 355 -5.13 -48.32 -3.98
N LEU A 356 -4.78 -49.25 -4.87
CA LEU A 356 -4.27 -50.58 -4.51
C LEU A 356 -2.95 -50.50 -3.72
N THR A 357 -2.03 -49.59 -4.07
CA THR A 357 -0.79 -49.38 -3.27
C THR A 357 -1.00 -48.61 -1.95
N SER A 358 -2.17 -47.99 -1.74
CA SER A 358 -2.45 -47.20 -0.52
C SER A 358 -2.98 -48.04 0.66
N ASN A 359 -3.59 -49.20 0.37
CA ASN A 359 -4.02 -50.15 1.38
C ASN A 359 -3.00 -51.29 1.46
N GLN A 360 -2.35 -51.46 2.61
CA GLN A 360 -1.33 -52.50 2.80
C GLN A 360 -1.93 -53.90 2.67
N LEU A 361 -1.44 -54.65 1.68
CA LEU A 361 -1.47 -56.12 1.63
C LEU A 361 -0.06 -56.59 1.25
N ASP A 362 0.40 -57.66 1.88
CA ASP A 362 1.84 -57.97 1.99
C ASP A 362 2.56 -58.28 0.68
N GLU A 363 3.83 -57.86 0.59
CA GLU A 363 4.71 -58.08 -0.56
C GLU A 363 5.19 -59.54 -0.70
N THR A 364 4.31 -60.46 -1.10
CA THR A 364 4.67 -61.82 -1.50
C THR A 364 3.97 -62.33 -2.76
N ASP A 365 4.16 -61.66 -3.91
CA ASP A 365 4.64 -62.43 -5.07
C ASP A 365 5.31 -61.61 -6.18
N SER A 366 6.19 -62.27 -6.92
CA SER A 366 7.03 -61.63 -7.95
C SER A 366 6.37 -61.57 -9.33
N SER A 367 5.91 -60.38 -9.73
CA SER A 367 5.74 -60.07 -11.16
C SER A 367 6.16 -58.63 -11.47
N HIS A 368 7.33 -58.48 -12.11
CA HIS A 368 7.91 -57.17 -12.44
C HIS A 368 7.28 -56.56 -13.71
N TYR A 369 5.97 -56.73 -13.89
CA TYR A 369 5.27 -56.47 -15.14
C TYR A 369 4.89 -54.99 -15.31
N ASP A 370 5.86 -54.24 -15.87
CA ASP A 370 5.62 -53.15 -16.83
C ASP A 370 4.84 -51.89 -16.39
N ARG A 371 5.02 -51.43 -15.14
CA ARG A 371 4.63 -50.07 -14.71
C ARG A 371 5.20 -48.95 -15.60
N THR A 372 6.28 -49.22 -16.33
CA THR A 372 6.94 -48.29 -17.26
C THR A 372 6.12 -48.08 -18.55
N LEU A 373 5.29 -49.05 -18.97
CA LEU A 373 4.45 -48.91 -20.15
C LEU A 373 3.34 -47.87 -19.96
N SER A 374 2.65 -47.88 -18.82
CA SER A 374 1.48 -47.03 -18.54
C SER A 374 1.75 -45.52 -18.77
N LYS A 375 2.82 -44.99 -18.18
CA LYS A 375 3.22 -43.58 -18.37
C LYS A 375 3.70 -43.25 -19.78
N ASN A 376 4.46 -44.15 -20.40
CA ASN A 376 4.86 -43.97 -21.80
C ASN A 376 3.65 -43.96 -22.73
N VAL A 377 2.62 -44.76 -22.45
CA VAL A 377 1.35 -44.75 -23.20
C VAL A 377 0.63 -43.41 -23.03
N PHE A 378 0.54 -42.86 -21.81
CA PHE A 378 -0.14 -41.57 -21.59
C PHE A 378 0.48 -40.42 -22.42
N VAL A 379 1.79 -40.21 -22.30
CA VAL A 379 2.50 -39.06 -22.92
C VAL A 379 2.71 -39.24 -24.43
N ASN A 380 2.67 -40.48 -24.96
CA ASN A 380 2.67 -40.70 -26.41
C ASN A 380 1.25 -40.72 -27.03
N LEU A 381 0.18 -40.75 -26.23
CA LEU A 381 -1.22 -40.67 -26.72
C LEU A 381 -1.77 -39.25 -26.75
N PHE A 382 -1.40 -38.39 -25.78
CA PHE A 382 -1.98 -37.07 -25.60
C PHE A 382 -0.92 -35.97 -25.55
N ASP A 383 -1.04 -34.98 -26.44
CA ASP A 383 -0.20 -33.78 -26.42
C ASP A 383 -0.74 -32.76 -25.41
N LEU A 384 -0.22 -32.84 -24.18
CA LEU A 384 -0.57 -31.93 -23.07
C LEU A 384 -0.10 -30.48 -23.28
N SER A 385 0.58 -30.18 -24.41
CA SER A 385 0.84 -28.79 -24.80
C SER A 385 -0.39 -28.09 -25.37
N LEU A 386 -1.37 -28.83 -25.88
CA LEU A 386 -2.58 -28.29 -26.51
C LEU A 386 -3.54 -27.66 -25.48
N PRO A 387 -4.19 -26.51 -25.78
CA PRO A 387 -5.12 -25.84 -24.86
C PRO A 387 -6.26 -26.71 -24.32
N ARG A 388 -6.73 -27.71 -25.09
CA ARG A 388 -7.83 -28.61 -24.68
C ARG A 388 -7.52 -29.45 -23.43
N PHE A 389 -6.25 -29.65 -23.07
CA PHE A 389 -5.85 -30.44 -21.89
C PHE A 389 -5.54 -29.59 -20.65
N ARG A 390 -5.76 -28.27 -20.69
CA ARG A 390 -5.42 -27.32 -19.61
C ARG A 390 -6.69 -26.71 -18.99
N GLU A 391 -6.65 -26.31 -17.72
CA GLU A 391 -7.67 -25.41 -17.13
C GLU A 391 -7.66 -24.04 -17.85
N ARG A 392 -8.79 -23.33 -17.87
CA ARG A 392 -8.82 -21.89 -18.22
C ARG A 392 -8.24 -21.08 -17.05
N ILE A 393 -7.69 -19.90 -17.35
CA ILE A 393 -6.99 -19.04 -16.38
C ILE A 393 -7.70 -17.68 -16.32
N PRO A 394 -8.78 -17.55 -15.54
CA PRO A 394 -9.57 -16.32 -15.48
C PRO A 394 -8.72 -15.12 -15.02
N LYS A 395 -8.86 -13.96 -15.66
CA LYS A 395 -8.18 -12.72 -15.18
C LYS A 395 -8.73 -12.24 -13.83
N SER A 396 -9.94 -12.63 -13.46
CA SER A 396 -10.54 -12.47 -12.12
C SER A 396 -9.82 -13.26 -11.02
N ARG A 397 -9.11 -14.35 -11.35
CA ARG A 397 -8.46 -15.26 -10.41
C ARG A 397 -7.18 -14.59 -9.91
N ARG A 398 -7.31 -13.81 -8.81
CA ARG A 398 -6.25 -12.96 -8.23
C ARG A 398 -4.87 -13.63 -8.30
N GLN A 399 -4.05 -13.14 -9.22
CA GLN A 399 -2.64 -13.48 -9.22
C GLN A 399 -1.97 -12.76 -8.05
N CYS A 400 -1.02 -13.43 -7.41
CA CYS A 400 -0.22 -12.84 -6.36
C CYS A 400 1.25 -13.23 -6.52
N LEU A 401 2.14 -12.31 -6.17
CA LEU A 401 3.57 -12.59 -6.06
C LEU A 401 3.85 -13.10 -4.65
N ILE A 402 4.17 -14.39 -4.50
CA ILE A 402 4.44 -15.01 -3.20
C ILE A 402 5.96 -15.12 -3.01
N VAL A 403 6.47 -14.53 -1.93
CA VAL A 403 7.86 -14.59 -1.49
C VAL A 403 7.97 -15.62 -0.36
N ILE A 404 8.91 -16.56 -0.46
CA ILE A 404 8.94 -17.78 0.37
C ILE A 404 10.33 -17.96 0.99
N GLY A 405 10.42 -17.79 2.31
CA GLY A 405 11.69 -17.80 3.04
C GLY A 405 12.58 -16.62 2.66
N GLY A 406 13.89 -16.77 2.81
CA GLY A 406 14.84 -15.70 2.52
C GLY A 406 15.98 -15.62 3.53
N GLN A 407 16.75 -14.52 3.51
CA GLN A 407 17.87 -14.32 4.43
C GLN A 407 17.88 -12.91 5.05
N ALA A 408 17.52 -12.82 6.33
CA ALA A 408 17.58 -11.60 7.13
C ALA A 408 17.89 -11.93 8.61
N PRO A 409 19.11 -11.66 9.11
CA PRO A 409 20.38 -11.85 8.42
C PRO A 409 20.76 -13.35 8.26
N LYS A 410 20.01 -14.26 8.91
CA LYS A 410 20.07 -15.72 8.75
C LYS A 410 18.87 -16.21 7.92
N ALA A 411 18.78 -17.51 7.65
CA ALA A 411 17.60 -18.08 6.98
C ALA A 411 16.33 -17.86 7.82
N ILE A 412 15.23 -17.48 7.15
CA ILE A 412 13.90 -17.27 7.76
C ILE A 412 12.89 -18.30 7.25
N CYS A 413 11.75 -18.44 7.94
CA CYS A 413 10.60 -19.25 7.50
C CYS A 413 9.43 -18.39 6.98
N GLN A 414 9.48 -17.08 7.17
CA GLN A 414 8.42 -16.15 6.79
C GLN A 414 8.11 -16.23 5.30
N CYS A 415 6.83 -16.08 4.96
CA CYS A 415 6.32 -15.94 3.61
C CYS A 415 5.46 -14.68 3.54
N GLU A 416 5.54 -13.94 2.44
CA GLU A 416 4.70 -12.77 2.16
C GLU A 416 4.03 -12.94 0.80
N TYR A 417 2.91 -12.27 0.57
CA TYR A 417 2.36 -12.15 -0.79
C TYR A 417 1.94 -10.72 -1.11
N PHE A 418 2.15 -10.33 -2.37
CA PHE A 418 1.58 -9.12 -2.93
C PHE A 418 0.28 -9.48 -3.65
N ASP A 419 -0.84 -8.91 -3.22
CA ASP A 419 -2.10 -8.97 -3.97
C ASP A 419 -2.09 -7.87 -5.04
N PHE A 420 -1.98 -8.25 -6.32
CA PHE A 420 -1.98 -7.31 -7.44
C PHE A 420 -3.32 -6.58 -7.64
N GLY A 421 -4.43 -7.05 -7.05
CA GLY A 421 -5.73 -6.39 -7.09
C GLY A 421 -6.00 -5.44 -5.92
N ALA A 422 -5.21 -5.52 -4.85
CA ALA A 422 -5.24 -4.59 -3.71
C ALA A 422 -3.95 -3.74 -3.58
N GLU A 423 -3.04 -3.89 -4.55
CA GLU A 423 -1.70 -3.29 -4.63
C GLU A 423 -0.88 -3.36 -3.32
N LYS A 424 -1.05 -4.43 -2.53
CA LYS A 424 -0.56 -4.48 -1.14
C LYS A 424 0.18 -5.77 -0.79
N TRP A 425 1.36 -5.61 -0.20
CA TRP A 425 2.07 -6.67 0.54
C TRP A 425 1.32 -7.03 1.83
N SER A 426 1.02 -8.31 1.97
CA SER A 426 0.30 -8.91 3.10
C SER A 426 1.04 -10.15 3.60
N GLU A 427 0.93 -10.45 4.90
CA GLU A 427 1.52 -11.66 5.47
C GLU A 427 0.86 -12.92 4.89
N PHE A 428 1.66 -13.93 4.56
CA PHE A 428 1.15 -15.20 4.07
C PHE A 428 0.78 -16.11 5.24
N VAL A 429 -0.48 -16.53 5.32
CA VAL A 429 -1.09 -17.22 6.48
C VAL A 429 -0.38 -18.51 6.91
N CYS A 430 0.47 -19.09 6.06
CA CYS A 430 1.23 -20.30 6.35
C CYS A 430 2.71 -20.19 5.95
N ASN A 431 3.51 -19.75 6.91
CA ASN A 431 4.97 -19.74 6.87
C ASN A 431 5.56 -21.16 6.70
N LEU A 432 6.80 -21.27 6.20
CA LEU A 432 7.47 -22.55 5.93
C LEU A 432 7.62 -23.40 7.22
N PRO A 433 7.52 -24.74 7.15
CA PRO A 433 7.74 -25.64 8.30
C PRO A 433 9.14 -25.55 8.90
N SER A 434 10.12 -25.07 8.14
CA SER A 434 11.49 -24.86 8.58
C SER A 434 12.09 -23.61 7.95
N ARG A 435 13.02 -22.96 8.65
CA ARG A 435 13.77 -21.81 8.12
C ARG A 435 14.56 -22.24 6.89
N ARG A 436 14.48 -21.50 5.79
CA ARG A 436 15.04 -21.91 4.49
C ARG A 436 15.48 -20.69 3.67
N CYS A 437 16.69 -20.74 3.12
CA CYS A 437 17.16 -19.78 2.11
C CYS A 437 17.95 -20.49 1.00
N ARG A 438 18.07 -19.83 -0.17
CA ARG A 438 18.81 -20.36 -1.35
C ARG A 438 18.33 -21.75 -1.80
N SER A 439 17.04 -22.02 -1.64
CA SER A 439 16.29 -23.15 -2.15
C SER A 439 15.81 -22.90 -3.58
N GLY A 440 15.54 -23.96 -4.34
CA GLY A 440 14.74 -23.85 -5.56
C GLY A 440 13.27 -23.69 -5.21
N ILE A 441 12.58 -22.72 -5.83
CA ILE A 441 11.13 -22.56 -5.76
C ILE A 441 10.56 -22.83 -7.15
N VAL A 442 9.53 -23.67 -7.26
CA VAL A 442 8.78 -23.89 -8.52
C VAL A 442 7.29 -24.02 -8.24
N VAL A 443 6.47 -23.81 -9.27
CA VAL A 443 5.02 -24.05 -9.26
C VAL A 443 4.68 -25.13 -10.28
N LEU A 444 3.93 -26.15 -9.87
CA LEU A 444 3.45 -27.25 -10.71
C LEU A 444 2.03 -27.63 -10.29
N ASP A 445 1.11 -27.73 -11.25
CA ASP A 445 -0.31 -28.08 -11.05
C ASP A 445 -1.05 -27.24 -9.98
N GLY A 446 -0.59 -25.99 -9.78
CA GLY A 446 -1.10 -25.06 -8.76
C GLY A 446 -0.51 -25.24 -7.36
N PHE A 447 0.38 -26.22 -7.16
CA PHE A 447 1.14 -26.43 -5.92
C PHE A 447 2.51 -25.74 -5.99
N ILE A 448 3.00 -25.24 -4.86
CA ILE A 448 4.30 -24.54 -4.78
C ILE A 448 5.30 -25.44 -4.06
N TYR A 449 6.46 -25.73 -4.66
CA TYR A 449 7.48 -26.62 -4.10
C TYR A 449 8.71 -25.83 -3.68
N ALA A 450 9.09 -25.94 -2.40
CA ALA A 450 10.33 -25.41 -1.84
C ALA A 450 11.36 -26.56 -1.69
N ILE A 451 12.42 -26.52 -2.50
CA ILE A 451 13.31 -27.65 -2.77
C ILE A 451 14.73 -27.33 -2.25
N GLY A 452 15.24 -28.17 -1.34
CA GLY A 452 16.58 -28.02 -0.78
C GLY A 452 16.83 -26.67 -0.09
N GLY A 453 18.07 -26.17 -0.16
CA GLY A 453 18.49 -24.88 0.39
C GLY A 453 19.39 -25.00 1.63
N PHE A 454 19.41 -23.94 2.42
CA PHE A 454 20.19 -23.81 3.66
C PHE A 454 19.29 -23.32 4.79
N ASN A 455 19.31 -23.99 5.93
CA ASN A 455 18.38 -23.71 7.05
C ASN A 455 18.95 -22.76 8.12
N GLY A 456 20.13 -22.20 7.89
CA GLY A 456 20.89 -21.40 8.87
C GLY A 456 22.01 -22.19 9.58
N GLN A 457 22.01 -23.53 9.51
CA GLN A 457 23.02 -24.39 10.11
C GLN A 457 23.62 -25.39 9.11
N CYS A 458 22.78 -26.15 8.40
CA CYS A 458 23.18 -27.14 7.40
C CYS A 458 22.48 -26.91 6.05
N ARG A 459 22.96 -27.62 5.02
CA ARG A 459 22.24 -27.76 3.76
C ARG A 459 21.15 -28.79 3.99
N VAL A 460 20.06 -28.69 3.24
CA VAL A 460 18.94 -29.61 3.38
C VAL A 460 18.63 -30.29 2.06
N ARG A 461 18.18 -31.54 2.17
CA ARG A 461 17.58 -32.32 1.09
C ARG A 461 16.05 -32.24 1.08
N SER A 462 15.44 -31.66 2.11
CA SER A 462 13.99 -31.65 2.30
C SER A 462 13.26 -30.89 1.20
N VAL A 463 12.06 -31.35 0.87
CA VAL A 463 11.15 -30.72 -0.09
C VAL A 463 9.80 -30.51 0.59
N ASP A 464 9.37 -29.26 0.69
CA ASP A 464 8.04 -28.93 1.21
C ASP A 464 7.14 -28.48 0.05
N MET A 465 5.90 -28.97 -0.01
CA MET A 465 4.91 -28.57 -1.02
C MET A 465 3.75 -27.84 -0.35
N PHE A 466 3.48 -26.62 -0.75
CA PHE A 466 2.30 -25.86 -0.34
C PHE A 466 1.10 -26.23 -1.20
N ASP A 467 -0.03 -26.53 -0.53
CA ASP A 467 -1.35 -26.75 -1.12
C ASP A 467 -2.23 -25.51 -0.85
N PRO A 468 -2.48 -24.64 -1.85
CA PRO A 468 -3.30 -23.44 -1.67
C PRO A 468 -4.78 -23.72 -1.39
N LYS A 469 -5.29 -24.92 -1.73
CA LYS A 469 -6.69 -25.30 -1.46
C LYS A 469 -6.88 -25.74 -0.01
N ARG A 470 -5.83 -26.29 0.61
CA ARG A 470 -5.79 -26.62 2.05
C ARG A 470 -5.17 -25.51 2.92
N ASN A 471 -4.48 -24.55 2.32
CA ASN A 471 -3.63 -23.57 3.00
C ASN A 471 -2.63 -24.24 3.96
N GLN A 472 -1.89 -25.24 3.48
CA GLN A 472 -0.96 -26.03 4.30
C GLN A 472 0.29 -26.45 3.52
N TRP A 473 1.43 -26.51 4.22
CA TRP A 473 2.65 -27.14 3.74
C TRP A 473 2.65 -28.64 4.06
N ILE A 474 3.02 -29.46 3.08
CA ILE A 474 3.05 -30.92 3.14
C ILE A 474 4.46 -31.38 2.77
N GLN A 475 5.13 -32.11 3.66
CA GLN A 475 6.46 -32.67 3.37
C GLN A 475 6.35 -33.67 2.20
N CYS A 476 7.22 -33.48 1.21
CA CYS A 476 7.41 -34.34 0.06
C CYS A 476 8.68 -35.20 0.21
N PRO A 477 8.87 -36.20 -0.66
CA PRO A 477 10.10 -36.97 -0.72
C PRO A 477 11.34 -36.07 -0.79
N ASP A 478 12.31 -36.35 0.08
CA ASP A 478 13.60 -35.68 0.11
C ASP A 478 14.39 -35.92 -1.20
N LEU A 479 15.23 -34.95 -1.59
CA LEU A 479 16.26 -35.12 -2.61
C LEU A 479 17.24 -36.26 -2.24
N GLU A 480 17.86 -36.87 -3.24
CA GLU A 480 18.92 -37.86 -3.05
C GLU A 480 20.21 -37.23 -2.47
N VAL A 481 20.42 -35.91 -2.70
CA VAL A 481 21.59 -35.16 -2.23
C VAL A 481 21.19 -33.82 -1.60
N GLU A 482 21.90 -33.40 -0.54
CA GLU A 482 21.76 -32.06 0.02
C GLU A 482 22.29 -30.98 -0.94
N ARG A 483 21.46 -29.95 -1.21
CA ARG A 483 21.75 -28.94 -2.24
C ARG A 483 21.27 -27.57 -1.79
N SER A 484 22.19 -26.62 -1.63
CA SER A 484 21.90 -25.18 -1.59
C SER A 484 22.32 -24.51 -2.91
N THR A 485 21.71 -23.38 -3.28
CA THR A 485 21.98 -22.65 -4.53
C THR A 485 21.90 -23.49 -5.81
N LEU A 486 21.05 -24.53 -5.80
CA LEU A 486 20.58 -25.21 -7.00
C LEU A 486 19.73 -24.28 -7.86
N GLY A 487 19.66 -24.56 -9.16
CA GLY A 487 18.57 -24.09 -9.99
C GLY A 487 17.47 -25.15 -10.07
N ALA A 488 16.22 -24.72 -10.05
CA ALA A 488 15.06 -25.61 -10.19
C ALA A 488 14.10 -25.08 -11.26
N CYS A 489 13.48 -25.98 -12.02
CA CYS A 489 12.54 -25.61 -13.08
C CYS A 489 11.55 -26.76 -13.37
N VAL A 490 10.43 -26.46 -14.04
CA VAL A 490 9.43 -27.44 -14.49
C VAL A 490 9.57 -27.64 -15.99
N LEU A 491 9.58 -28.90 -16.44
CA LEU A 491 9.56 -29.28 -17.85
C LEU A 491 8.74 -30.56 -18.00
N ASP A 492 7.82 -30.58 -18.98
CA ASP A 492 6.97 -31.73 -19.31
C ASP A 492 6.22 -32.36 -18.11
N GLY A 493 5.79 -31.53 -17.14
CA GLY A 493 5.09 -31.97 -15.93
C GLY A 493 5.99 -32.55 -14.82
N LEU A 494 7.32 -32.46 -14.98
CA LEU A 494 8.31 -32.95 -14.02
C LEU A 494 9.12 -31.78 -13.44
N ILE A 495 9.56 -31.90 -12.19
CA ILE A 495 10.40 -30.89 -11.53
C ILE A 495 11.87 -31.32 -11.61
N TYR A 496 12.72 -30.47 -12.17
CA TYR A 496 14.16 -30.70 -12.26
C TYR A 496 14.92 -29.87 -11.22
N ALA A 497 15.85 -30.50 -10.51
CA ALA A 497 16.77 -29.89 -9.56
C ALA A 497 18.22 -30.08 -10.04
N VAL A 498 18.91 -28.99 -10.39
CA VAL A 498 20.20 -29.03 -11.10
C VAL A 498 21.30 -28.36 -10.30
N GLY A 499 22.43 -29.06 -10.14
CA GLY A 499 23.65 -28.49 -9.55
C GLY A 499 23.48 -28.14 -8.07
N GLY A 500 23.96 -26.96 -7.69
CA GLY A 500 23.99 -26.49 -6.30
C GLY A 500 25.28 -26.84 -5.57
N PHE A 501 25.25 -26.71 -4.24
CA PHE A 501 26.39 -26.78 -3.33
C PHE A 501 26.00 -27.54 -2.05
N ASP A 502 26.73 -28.61 -1.73
CA ASP A 502 26.54 -29.40 -0.50
C ASP A 502 27.07 -28.69 0.78
N GLY A 503 28.08 -27.84 0.63
CA GLY A 503 28.79 -27.23 1.76
C GLY A 503 30.31 -27.28 1.62
N THR A 504 30.80 -28.18 0.77
CA THR A 504 32.20 -28.41 0.43
C THR A 504 32.48 -28.16 -1.06
N LEU A 505 31.62 -28.62 -1.97
CA LEU A 505 31.83 -28.59 -3.42
C LEU A 505 30.54 -28.26 -4.19
N GLY A 506 30.73 -27.75 -5.41
CA GLY A 506 29.65 -27.57 -6.38
C GLY A 506 29.32 -28.90 -7.09
N HIS A 507 28.03 -29.15 -7.29
CA HIS A 507 27.52 -30.37 -7.93
C HIS A 507 27.53 -30.28 -9.46
N GLN A 508 27.74 -31.43 -10.09
CA GLN A 508 27.46 -31.66 -11.53
C GLN A 508 26.24 -32.57 -11.75
N SER A 509 25.75 -33.22 -10.70
CA SER A 509 24.57 -34.07 -10.74
C SER A 509 23.30 -33.21 -10.79
N ALA A 510 22.27 -33.77 -11.41
CA ALA A 510 20.92 -33.23 -11.46
C ALA A 510 19.91 -34.36 -11.20
N GLU A 511 18.78 -34.00 -10.61
CA GLU A 511 17.71 -34.91 -10.20
C GLU A 511 16.38 -34.44 -10.82
N VAL A 512 15.47 -35.38 -11.07
CA VAL A 512 14.11 -35.11 -11.51
C VAL A 512 13.10 -35.77 -10.55
N TYR A 513 12.11 -34.99 -10.12
CA TYR A 513 10.97 -35.45 -9.34
C TYR A 513 9.78 -35.72 -10.25
N ASP A 514 9.24 -36.91 -10.12
CA ASP A 514 8.00 -37.32 -10.75
C ASP A 514 6.85 -37.22 -9.72
N PRO A 515 5.90 -36.28 -9.86
CA PRO A 515 4.86 -36.06 -8.86
C PRO A 515 3.84 -37.21 -8.79
N ILE A 516 3.73 -38.02 -9.86
CA ILE A 516 2.81 -39.16 -9.94
C ILE A 516 3.43 -40.39 -9.25
N ALA A 517 4.74 -40.59 -9.40
CA ALA A 517 5.49 -41.64 -8.71
C ALA A 517 5.88 -41.23 -7.27
N ARG A 518 5.89 -39.94 -6.96
CA ARG A 518 6.38 -39.34 -5.71
C ARG A 518 7.79 -39.81 -5.39
N GLN A 519 8.72 -39.65 -6.34
CA GLN A 519 10.11 -40.05 -6.18
C GLN A 519 11.05 -39.08 -6.94
N TRP A 520 12.21 -38.80 -6.35
CA TRP A 520 13.36 -38.21 -7.05
C TRP A 520 14.20 -39.28 -7.74
N SER A 521 14.82 -38.93 -8.87
CA SER A 521 15.72 -39.82 -9.60
C SER A 521 16.83 -39.04 -10.28
N PHE A 522 18.04 -39.60 -10.33
CA PHE A 522 19.16 -38.95 -11.02
C PHE A 522 18.98 -38.99 -12.54
N ILE A 523 19.10 -37.82 -13.19
CA ILE A 523 19.31 -37.73 -14.63
C ILE A 523 20.81 -37.72 -14.95
N ALA A 524 21.16 -37.73 -16.24
CA ALA A 524 22.55 -37.61 -16.66
C ALA A 524 23.22 -36.36 -16.03
N PRO A 525 24.45 -36.44 -15.52
CA PRO A 525 25.15 -35.29 -14.95
C PRO A 525 25.62 -34.31 -16.04
N MET A 526 25.71 -33.04 -15.67
CA MET A 526 26.39 -31.99 -16.43
C MET A 526 27.89 -32.31 -16.58
N LYS A 527 28.52 -31.71 -17.59
CA LYS A 527 29.98 -31.81 -17.81
C LYS A 527 30.73 -30.85 -16.88
N THR A 528 30.12 -29.71 -16.55
CA THR A 528 30.65 -28.71 -15.61
C THR A 528 29.94 -28.81 -14.27
N ARG A 529 30.67 -28.58 -13.17
CA ARG A 529 30.07 -28.36 -11.84
C ARG A 529 29.51 -26.94 -11.76
N ARG A 530 28.33 -26.77 -11.18
CA ARG A 530 27.62 -25.47 -11.13
C ARG A 530 26.88 -25.31 -9.80
N SER A 531 27.47 -24.57 -8.85
CA SER A 531 26.72 -23.96 -7.76
C SER A 531 26.20 -22.58 -8.16
N SER A 532 25.09 -22.15 -7.56
CA SER A 532 24.44 -20.87 -7.86
C SER A 532 24.13 -20.71 -9.36
N VAL A 533 23.49 -21.75 -9.92
CA VAL A 533 23.20 -21.90 -11.36
C VAL A 533 21.78 -21.44 -11.68
N ALA A 534 21.60 -20.70 -12.78
CA ALA A 534 20.28 -20.37 -13.31
C ALA A 534 19.79 -21.52 -14.20
N VAL A 535 18.51 -21.89 -14.09
CA VAL A 535 17.91 -23.00 -14.85
C VAL A 535 16.56 -22.59 -15.41
N VAL A 536 16.35 -22.83 -16.70
CA VAL A 536 15.11 -22.47 -17.42
C VAL A 536 14.71 -23.58 -18.40
N ALA A 537 13.41 -23.83 -18.54
CA ALA A 537 12.85 -24.68 -19.59
C ALA A 537 12.46 -23.83 -20.80
N LEU A 538 12.91 -24.22 -22.00
CA LEU A 538 12.66 -23.51 -23.25
C LEU A 538 12.59 -24.51 -24.40
N ASN A 539 11.54 -24.44 -25.23
CA ASN A 539 11.34 -25.29 -26.41
C ASN A 539 11.48 -26.82 -26.17
N GLY A 540 11.03 -27.30 -25.01
CA GLY A 540 11.11 -28.73 -24.62
C GLY A 540 12.50 -29.18 -24.16
N LEU A 541 13.38 -28.24 -23.82
CA LEU A 541 14.76 -28.46 -23.38
C LEU A 541 15.03 -27.69 -22.07
N LEU A 542 16.00 -28.16 -21.28
CA LEU A 542 16.36 -27.57 -19.98
C LEU A 542 17.76 -26.95 -20.06
N TYR A 543 17.88 -25.65 -19.85
CA TYR A 543 19.15 -24.91 -19.97
C TYR A 543 19.71 -24.59 -18.58
N ALA A 544 20.95 -25.01 -18.31
CA ALA A 544 21.74 -24.67 -17.12
C ALA A 544 22.77 -23.59 -17.48
N ILE A 545 22.55 -22.39 -16.95
CA ILE A 545 23.17 -21.14 -17.37
C ILE A 545 24.10 -20.63 -16.26
N GLY A 546 25.38 -20.39 -16.60
CA GLY A 546 26.37 -19.83 -15.68
C GLY A 546 26.62 -20.68 -14.43
N GLY A 547 26.86 -20.01 -13.30
CA GLY A 547 27.19 -20.62 -12.01
C GLY A 547 28.67 -20.55 -11.67
N TYR A 548 29.07 -21.23 -10.59
CA TYR A 548 30.44 -21.30 -10.10
C TYR A 548 30.89 -22.77 -10.01
N ASP A 549 32.13 -23.06 -10.45
CA ASP A 549 32.65 -24.43 -10.57
C ASP A 549 33.47 -24.90 -9.35
N GLY A 550 33.93 -23.97 -8.52
CA GLY A 550 34.91 -24.21 -7.44
C GLY A 550 36.34 -24.45 -7.92
N SER A 551 36.53 -25.19 -9.02
CA SER A 551 37.84 -25.60 -9.55
C SER A 551 38.65 -24.46 -10.18
N SER A 552 38.03 -23.61 -10.99
CA SER A 552 38.71 -22.51 -11.69
C SER A 552 38.84 -21.24 -10.84
N ARG A 553 38.12 -21.16 -9.71
CA ARG A 553 37.91 -19.95 -8.92
C ARG A 553 37.34 -18.78 -9.74
N GLN A 554 36.48 -19.09 -10.72
CA GLN A 554 35.86 -18.14 -11.61
C GLN A 554 34.37 -18.46 -11.81
N CYS A 555 33.58 -17.43 -12.07
CA CYS A 555 32.20 -17.60 -12.53
C CYS A 555 32.18 -18.10 -13.98
N LEU A 556 31.14 -18.85 -14.35
CA LEU A 556 30.98 -19.42 -15.68
C LEU A 556 30.20 -18.47 -16.60
N SER A 557 30.67 -18.34 -17.84
CA SER A 557 29.87 -17.84 -18.97
C SER A 557 29.24 -18.97 -19.79
N SER A 558 29.67 -20.22 -19.58
CA SER A 558 29.22 -21.36 -20.37
C SER A 558 27.79 -21.79 -20.03
N VAL A 559 27.11 -22.34 -21.03
CA VAL A 559 25.73 -22.82 -20.92
C VAL A 559 25.65 -24.27 -21.40
N GLU A 560 24.97 -25.12 -20.64
CA GLU A 560 24.69 -26.51 -21.01
C GLU A 560 23.18 -26.74 -21.12
N CYS A 561 22.77 -27.42 -22.18
CA CYS A 561 21.38 -27.74 -22.50
C CYS A 561 21.16 -29.25 -22.36
N PHE A 562 20.12 -29.66 -21.62
CA PHE A 562 19.68 -31.03 -21.47
C PHE A 562 18.46 -31.31 -22.35
N SER A 563 18.48 -32.46 -23.02
CA SER A 563 17.38 -32.96 -23.84
C SER A 563 16.78 -34.22 -23.19
N PRO A 564 15.55 -34.17 -22.64
CA PRO A 564 14.91 -35.34 -22.03
C PRO A 564 14.80 -36.53 -22.99
N LYS A 565 14.56 -36.25 -24.28
CA LYS A 565 14.46 -37.25 -25.37
C LYS A 565 15.77 -37.99 -25.66
N THR A 566 16.93 -37.44 -25.28
CA THR A 566 18.24 -38.07 -25.51
C THR A 566 19.04 -38.35 -24.24
N GLN A 567 18.54 -37.89 -23.07
CA GLN A 567 19.16 -38.05 -21.74
C GLN A 567 20.62 -37.58 -21.69
N ARG A 568 20.91 -36.43 -22.32
CA ARG A 568 22.28 -35.89 -22.48
C ARG A 568 22.34 -34.37 -22.36
N TRP A 569 23.46 -33.89 -21.84
CA TRP A 569 23.85 -32.48 -21.82
C TRP A 569 24.78 -32.13 -23.01
N THR A 570 24.41 -31.09 -23.77
CA THR A 570 25.21 -30.48 -24.84
C THR A 570 25.57 -29.04 -24.47
N ARG A 571 26.75 -28.55 -24.87
CA ARG A 571 27.11 -27.14 -24.66
C ARG A 571 26.51 -26.33 -25.81
N VAL A 572 25.93 -25.18 -25.49
CA VAL A 572 25.39 -24.20 -26.46
C VAL A 572 26.27 -22.94 -26.46
N ALA A 573 25.82 -21.82 -27.05
CA ALA A 573 26.59 -20.58 -27.00
C ALA A 573 26.84 -20.11 -25.54
N ASP A 574 28.10 -19.78 -25.25
CA ASP A 574 28.48 -19.09 -24.02
C ASP A 574 27.91 -17.65 -24.04
N MET A 575 27.55 -17.13 -22.86
CA MET A 575 27.17 -15.74 -22.63
C MET A 575 28.37 -14.79 -22.83
N SER A 576 28.13 -13.50 -23.09
CA SER A 576 29.23 -12.53 -23.19
C SER A 576 29.91 -12.29 -21.83
N GLN A 577 29.15 -12.39 -20.74
CA GLN A 577 29.64 -12.20 -19.36
C GLN A 577 29.61 -13.48 -18.52
N ARG A 578 30.41 -13.49 -17.45
CA ARG A 578 30.50 -14.59 -16.47
C ARG A 578 29.66 -14.24 -15.24
N ARG A 579 28.72 -15.11 -14.84
CA ARG A 579 27.84 -14.85 -13.67
C ARG A 579 27.56 -16.11 -12.84
N SER A 580 27.40 -15.91 -11.53
CA SER A 580 27.06 -16.95 -10.56
C SER A 580 26.14 -16.39 -9.48
N GLY A 581 25.04 -17.09 -9.19
CA GLY A 581 23.87 -16.51 -8.54
C GLY A 581 23.10 -15.61 -9.50
N ALA A 582 21.91 -15.17 -9.09
CA ALA A 582 21.17 -14.13 -9.79
C ALA A 582 21.87 -12.77 -9.59
N CYS A 583 22.98 -12.58 -10.30
CA CYS A 583 23.73 -11.34 -10.40
C CYS A 583 23.26 -10.64 -11.68
N VAL A 584 22.37 -9.66 -11.52
CA VAL A 584 21.78 -8.90 -12.62
C VAL A 584 22.30 -7.47 -12.54
N GLU A 585 23.25 -7.21 -13.43
CA GLU A 585 23.90 -5.91 -13.67
C GLU A 585 23.87 -5.68 -15.18
N VAL A 586 24.22 -6.71 -15.97
CA VAL A 586 24.01 -6.79 -17.42
C VAL A 586 22.94 -7.82 -17.76
N VAL A 587 21.97 -7.44 -18.58
CA VAL A 587 20.85 -8.27 -19.03
C VAL A 587 21.14 -8.77 -20.46
N GLU A 588 20.96 -10.06 -20.72
CA GLU A 588 21.14 -10.63 -22.07
C GLU A 588 19.95 -11.53 -22.45
N CYS A 589 19.44 -11.37 -23.66
CA CYS A 589 18.48 -12.28 -24.29
C CYS A 589 19.21 -13.38 -25.07
N TYR A 590 18.61 -14.57 -25.18
CA TYR A 590 19.13 -15.69 -25.96
C TYR A 590 18.12 -16.10 -27.03
N ASP A 591 18.55 -16.14 -28.29
CA ASP A 591 17.76 -16.69 -29.39
C ASP A 591 18.17 -18.17 -29.65
N PRO A 592 17.28 -19.14 -29.40
CA PRO A 592 17.56 -20.55 -29.68
C PRO A 592 17.68 -20.89 -31.17
N SER A 593 17.17 -20.05 -32.08
CA SER A 593 17.14 -20.32 -33.52
C SER A 593 18.47 -20.00 -34.20
N THR A 594 19.11 -18.89 -33.83
CA THR A 594 20.51 -18.58 -34.22
C THR A 594 21.55 -19.13 -33.25
N ASN A 595 21.16 -19.50 -32.01
CA ASN A 595 22.06 -19.84 -30.91
C ASN A 595 23.04 -18.67 -30.64
N THR A 596 22.49 -17.48 -30.41
CA THR A 596 23.24 -16.26 -30.08
C THR A 596 22.66 -15.53 -28.85
N TRP A 597 23.48 -14.69 -28.22
CA TRP A 597 23.11 -13.82 -27.10
C TRP A 597 23.19 -12.35 -27.53
N SER A 598 22.25 -11.52 -27.08
CA SER A 598 22.22 -10.06 -27.30
C SER A 598 21.99 -9.31 -26.00
N GLN A 599 22.61 -8.13 -25.83
CA GLN A 599 22.42 -7.29 -24.64
C GLN A 599 21.06 -6.56 -24.70
N CYS A 600 20.38 -6.51 -23.55
CA CYS A 600 19.16 -5.73 -23.32
C CYS A 600 19.48 -4.48 -22.47
N ALA A 601 18.48 -3.68 -22.08
CA ALA A 601 18.68 -2.62 -21.11
C ALA A 601 19.18 -3.16 -19.76
N ASP A 602 20.16 -2.47 -19.17
CA ASP A 602 20.71 -2.80 -17.86
C ASP A 602 19.77 -2.33 -16.73
N MET A 603 19.85 -2.96 -15.54
CA MET A 603 18.92 -2.69 -14.42
C MET A 603 19.17 -1.34 -13.73
N ILE A 604 18.16 -0.82 -13.02
CA ILE A 604 18.27 0.43 -12.24
C ILE A 604 19.20 0.22 -11.04
N TYR A 605 19.09 -0.94 -10.38
CA TYR A 605 19.99 -1.37 -9.33
C TYR A 605 20.70 -2.65 -9.73
N ALA A 606 22.01 -2.74 -9.49
CA ALA A 606 22.75 -4.00 -9.61
C ALA A 606 22.30 -4.94 -8.48
N ARG A 607 21.71 -6.09 -8.81
CA ARG A 607 21.15 -7.03 -7.82
C ARG A 607 21.90 -8.34 -7.80
N ARG A 608 22.26 -8.83 -6.61
CA ARG A 608 22.77 -10.20 -6.39
C ARG A 608 21.78 -11.00 -5.55
N ASN A 609 21.68 -12.31 -5.82
CA ASN A 609 20.78 -13.24 -5.12
C ASN A 609 19.27 -12.87 -5.15
N ALA A 610 18.84 -12.04 -6.11
CA ALA A 610 17.44 -11.72 -6.34
C ALA A 610 16.65 -12.92 -6.91
N VAL A 611 15.31 -12.89 -6.78
CA VAL A 611 14.41 -13.85 -7.44
C VAL A 611 13.84 -13.20 -8.69
N VAL A 612 13.67 -13.96 -9.78
CA VAL A 612 13.04 -13.48 -11.01
C VAL A 612 11.82 -14.33 -11.33
N VAL A 613 10.68 -13.69 -11.60
CA VAL A 613 9.44 -14.35 -12.06
C VAL A 613 8.85 -13.62 -13.27
N THR A 614 7.94 -14.26 -14.00
CA THR A 614 7.32 -13.72 -15.22
C THR A 614 5.83 -13.49 -15.03
N ARG A 615 5.31 -12.31 -15.38
CA ARG A 615 3.88 -12.00 -15.34
C ARG A 615 3.51 -11.00 -16.43
N ASP A 616 2.42 -11.26 -17.17
CA ASP A 616 1.90 -10.38 -18.21
C ASP A 616 3.00 -9.93 -19.21
N HIS A 617 3.77 -10.91 -19.70
CA HIS A 617 4.98 -10.78 -20.55
C HIS A 617 6.21 -10.09 -19.93
N CYS A 618 6.04 -9.27 -18.89
CA CYS A 618 7.14 -8.65 -18.16
C CYS A 618 7.87 -9.59 -17.19
N LEU A 619 9.14 -9.26 -16.88
CA LEU A 619 9.93 -9.91 -15.83
C LEU A 619 9.88 -9.08 -14.54
N TYR A 620 9.65 -9.71 -13.40
CA TYR A 620 9.66 -9.08 -12.08
C TYR A 620 10.87 -9.59 -11.30
N VAL A 621 11.79 -8.70 -10.96
CA VAL A 621 13.01 -8.98 -10.19
C VAL A 621 12.82 -8.50 -8.75
N VAL A 622 12.82 -9.45 -7.83
CA VAL A 622 12.35 -9.29 -6.45
C VAL A 622 13.52 -9.39 -5.48
N GLY A 623 13.77 -8.31 -4.73
CA GLY A 623 14.77 -8.24 -3.67
C GLY A 623 16.22 -8.43 -4.14
N GLY A 624 17.03 -9.08 -3.30
CA GLY A 624 18.47 -9.29 -3.50
C GLY A 624 19.34 -8.38 -2.64
N GLU A 625 20.61 -8.25 -2.98
CA GLU A 625 21.60 -7.38 -2.33
C GLU A 625 22.35 -6.56 -3.40
N ASP A 626 22.60 -5.27 -3.16
CA ASP A 626 23.43 -4.41 -4.03
C ASP A 626 24.94 -4.53 -3.72
N GLY A 627 25.29 -5.03 -2.54
CA GLY A 627 26.65 -5.06 -2.01
C GLY A 627 26.92 -4.12 -0.83
N GLN A 628 25.94 -3.29 -0.47
CA GLN A 628 25.92 -2.46 0.74
C GLN A 628 24.73 -2.82 1.65
N THR A 629 23.55 -3.11 1.07
CA THR A 629 22.30 -3.42 1.77
C THR A 629 21.53 -4.58 1.13
N ASN A 630 20.52 -5.09 1.84
CA ASN A 630 19.47 -5.94 1.27
C ASN A 630 18.41 -5.03 0.63
N LEU A 631 17.97 -5.34 -0.59
CA LEU A 631 16.96 -4.58 -1.32
C LEU A 631 15.56 -5.11 -1.01
N LYS A 632 14.62 -4.19 -0.69
CA LYS A 632 13.17 -4.49 -0.53
C LYS A 632 12.36 -4.22 -1.78
N SER A 633 12.88 -3.36 -2.67
CA SER A 633 12.22 -2.97 -3.91
C SER A 633 12.11 -4.15 -4.90
N VAL A 634 11.13 -4.02 -5.79
CA VAL A 634 10.93 -4.89 -6.95
C VAL A 634 11.15 -4.04 -8.20
N GLU A 635 11.82 -4.59 -9.21
CA GLU A 635 11.99 -3.97 -10.52
C GLU A 635 11.25 -4.78 -11.59
N ILE A 636 10.63 -4.09 -12.55
CA ILE A 636 9.94 -4.69 -13.69
C ILE A 636 10.73 -4.40 -14.96
N TYR A 637 11.03 -5.43 -15.75
CA TYR A 637 11.49 -5.30 -17.13
C TYR A 637 10.34 -5.58 -18.09
N ASP A 638 10.09 -4.64 -18.98
CA ASP A 638 9.23 -4.83 -20.14
C ASP A 638 10.07 -5.18 -21.38
N PRO A 639 9.89 -6.37 -21.99
CA PRO A 639 10.61 -6.77 -23.19
C PRO A 639 10.13 -6.05 -24.47
N GLU A 640 8.94 -5.44 -24.50
CA GLU A 640 8.44 -4.73 -25.69
C GLU A 640 9.08 -3.34 -25.82
N THR A 641 9.16 -2.57 -24.73
CA THR A 641 9.92 -1.31 -24.71
C THR A 641 11.42 -1.48 -24.44
N ASN A 642 11.87 -2.67 -24.01
CA ASN A 642 13.24 -2.94 -23.53
C ASN A 642 13.63 -1.92 -22.44
N SER A 643 12.79 -1.79 -21.41
CA SER A 643 12.96 -0.81 -20.34
C SER A 643 12.77 -1.41 -18.95
N TRP A 644 13.38 -0.78 -17.94
CA TRP A 644 13.23 -1.13 -16.53
C TRP A 644 12.45 -0.03 -15.79
N SER A 645 11.56 -0.44 -14.90
CA SER A 645 10.78 0.44 -14.01
C SER A 645 10.80 -0.07 -12.57
N LEU A 646 10.73 0.85 -11.62
CA LEU A 646 10.66 0.52 -10.19
C LEU A 646 9.20 0.29 -9.78
N PHE A 647 8.94 -0.80 -9.06
CA PHE A 647 7.63 -1.08 -8.51
C PHE A 647 7.37 -0.20 -7.27
N PRO A 648 6.20 0.45 -7.13
CA PRO A 648 5.99 1.50 -6.12
C PRO A 648 5.94 0.99 -4.67
N ASN A 649 5.67 -0.30 -4.45
CA ASN A 649 5.47 -0.88 -3.12
C ASN A 649 6.57 -1.89 -2.75
N GLU A 650 7.41 -1.53 -1.79
CA GLU A 650 8.50 -2.37 -1.26
C GLU A 650 8.01 -3.52 -0.36
N MET A 651 8.77 -4.62 -0.33
CA MET A 651 8.55 -5.75 0.59
C MET A 651 8.75 -5.36 2.06
N ARG A 652 8.03 -6.01 2.98
CA ARG A 652 7.99 -5.62 4.41
C ARG A 652 9.09 -6.24 5.27
N ILE A 653 10.05 -6.92 4.65
CA ILE A 653 10.91 -7.97 5.24
C ILE A 653 11.92 -7.51 6.33
N ASP A 654 12.02 -6.20 6.64
CA ASP A 654 12.76 -5.72 7.85
C ASP A 654 11.84 -5.25 9.00
N LEU A 655 10.54 -5.02 8.77
CA LEU A 655 9.69 -4.29 9.74
C LEU A 655 9.27 -5.12 10.96
N ILE A 656 9.24 -6.45 10.84
CA ILE A 656 8.98 -7.36 11.98
C ILE A 656 9.93 -8.56 11.96
N SER A 657 11.23 -8.32 11.75
CA SER A 657 12.26 -9.31 12.13
C SER A 657 12.40 -9.35 13.66
N GLY A 658 11.40 -9.95 14.30
CA GLY A 658 11.11 -9.87 15.74
C GLY A 658 12.25 -10.31 16.67
N ASP A 659 13.11 -9.35 17.00
CA ASP A 659 14.05 -9.34 18.13
C ASP A 659 14.58 -7.90 18.29
N HIS A 660 14.93 -7.20 17.20
CA HIS A 660 15.74 -5.97 17.29
C HIS A 660 15.58 -4.96 16.15
N VAL A 661 15.79 -3.67 16.48
CA VAL A 661 15.75 -2.50 15.60
C VAL A 661 17.06 -1.71 15.74
N VAL A 662 17.57 -1.14 14.64
CA VAL A 662 18.77 -0.29 14.61
C VAL A 662 18.36 1.17 14.49
N LEU A 663 18.79 2.01 15.43
CA LEU A 663 18.36 3.41 15.55
C LEU A 663 19.55 4.36 15.56
N ILE A 664 19.40 5.52 14.93
CA ILE A 664 20.35 6.64 14.95
C ILE A 664 19.57 7.86 15.46
N PRO A 665 19.85 8.38 16.68
CA PRO A 665 19.27 9.63 17.13
C PRO A 665 20.10 10.80 16.59
N GLU A 666 19.50 11.64 15.78
CA GLU A 666 20.13 12.83 15.18
C GLU A 666 19.92 14.07 16.06
N GLU A 667 18.70 14.22 16.61
CA GLU A 667 18.30 15.33 17.47
C GLU A 667 18.18 14.96 18.97
N LYS A 668 18.07 15.98 19.82
CA LYS A 668 17.82 15.82 21.26
C LYS A 668 16.40 15.32 21.57
N GLU A 669 15.47 15.45 20.63
CA GLU A 669 14.10 14.93 20.78
C GLU A 669 14.09 13.40 20.59
N ASP A 670 14.88 12.88 19.66
CA ASP A 670 15.06 11.45 19.42
C ASP A 670 15.55 10.73 20.68
N ILE A 671 16.41 11.35 21.50
CA ILE A 671 16.85 10.77 22.77
C ILE A 671 15.69 10.62 23.77
N TRP A 672 14.69 11.52 23.74
CA TRP A 672 13.45 11.36 24.51
C TRP A 672 12.59 10.22 23.92
N HIS A 673 12.44 10.12 22.60
CA HIS A 673 11.72 9.01 21.98
C HIS A 673 12.39 7.65 22.29
N VAL A 674 13.71 7.57 22.23
CA VAL A 674 14.52 6.41 22.62
C VAL A 674 14.37 6.07 24.11
N TYR A 675 14.32 7.06 25.00
CA TYR A 675 14.01 6.85 26.43
C TYR A 675 12.56 6.37 26.68
N ASN A 676 11.66 6.47 25.69
CA ASN A 676 10.31 5.89 25.78
C ASN A 676 10.22 4.48 25.19
N LEU A 677 11.21 4.07 24.39
CA LEU A 677 11.26 2.75 23.74
C LEU A 677 12.01 1.71 24.58
N ILE A 678 13.05 2.13 25.29
CA ILE A 678 13.89 1.24 26.11
C ILE A 678 13.20 0.93 27.45
N GLN A 679 13.22 -0.35 27.84
CA GLN A 679 12.72 -0.87 29.11
C GLN A 679 13.79 -1.72 29.83
N GLU A 680 13.57 -2.00 31.11
CA GLU A 680 14.41 -2.96 31.84
C GLU A 680 14.16 -4.39 31.32
N GLY A 681 15.22 -5.19 31.19
CA GLY A 681 15.17 -6.49 30.52
C GLY A 681 15.29 -6.46 28.98
N ASP A 682 15.27 -5.29 28.34
CA ASP A 682 15.68 -5.16 26.93
C ASP A 682 17.19 -5.38 26.78
N THR A 683 17.65 -5.61 25.54
CA THR A 683 19.09 -5.74 25.23
C THR A 683 19.55 -4.61 24.32
N ILE A 684 20.58 -3.85 24.71
CA ILE A 684 21.13 -2.75 23.90
C ILE A 684 22.55 -3.03 23.47
N ARG A 685 22.83 -2.83 22.18
CA ARG A 685 24.16 -2.94 21.58
C ARG A 685 24.64 -1.61 21.02
N ALA A 686 25.66 -1.00 21.64
CA ALA A 686 26.11 0.36 21.30
C ALA A 686 27.63 0.55 21.49
N SER A 687 28.19 1.61 20.88
CA SER A 687 29.58 2.00 21.05
C SER A 687 29.79 2.75 22.37
N THR A 688 30.76 2.33 23.19
CA THR A 688 31.06 2.96 24.48
C THR A 688 32.58 3.02 24.75
N MET A 689 32.99 3.86 25.70
CA MET A 689 34.40 4.14 26.05
C MET A 689 34.80 3.41 27.34
N ARG A 690 35.58 2.33 27.24
CA ARG A 690 36.11 1.61 28.41
C ARG A 690 37.52 2.11 28.77
N LYS A 691 37.72 2.44 30.05
CA LYS A 691 39.08 2.55 30.64
C LYS A 691 39.58 1.15 30.96
N ILE A 692 40.60 0.70 30.23
CA ILE A 692 41.28 -0.58 30.43
C ILE A 692 42.52 -0.30 31.28
N ILE A 693 42.76 -1.14 32.30
CA ILE A 693 44.02 -1.17 33.03
C ILE A 693 44.79 -2.38 32.53
N THR A 694 45.96 -2.14 31.93
CA THR A 694 46.87 -3.18 31.44
C THR A 694 48.13 -3.19 32.30
N GLU A 695 48.41 -4.31 32.94
CA GLU A 695 49.68 -4.56 33.61
C GLU A 695 50.72 -5.02 32.58
N SER A 696 51.88 -4.36 32.57
CA SER A 696 53.03 -4.81 31.78
C SER A 696 53.72 -6.01 32.44
N ALA A 697 54.51 -6.75 31.67
CA ALA A 697 55.40 -7.80 32.21
C ALA A 697 56.46 -7.29 33.22
N THR A 698 56.57 -5.97 33.40
CA THR A 698 57.41 -5.30 34.41
C THR A 698 56.62 -4.88 35.66
N GLY A 699 55.37 -5.35 35.83
CA GLY A 699 54.51 -5.01 36.97
C GLY A 699 54.01 -3.55 36.97
N SER A 700 54.02 -2.89 35.82
CA SER A 700 53.67 -1.47 35.70
C SER A 700 52.25 -1.32 35.14
N THR A 701 51.37 -0.62 35.86
CA THR A 701 49.97 -0.41 35.47
C THR A 701 49.82 0.77 34.49
N GLY A 702 49.49 0.47 33.24
CA GLY A 702 49.05 1.47 32.24
C GLY A 702 47.53 1.56 32.16
N ALA A 703 46.98 2.75 31.92
CA ALA A 703 45.54 2.97 31.86
C ALA A 703 45.09 3.67 30.57
N ASN A 704 44.59 2.90 29.62
CA ASN A 704 44.19 3.38 28.28
C ASN A 704 42.67 3.47 28.16
N LYS A 705 42.15 4.50 27.46
CA LYS A 705 40.74 4.56 27.06
C LYS A 705 40.59 3.97 25.66
N VAL A 706 39.75 2.95 25.50
CA VAL A 706 39.47 2.28 24.22
C VAL A 706 37.97 2.29 23.94
N ARG A 707 37.59 2.55 22.70
CA ARG A 707 36.20 2.43 22.24
C ARG A 707 35.93 0.96 21.90
N THR A 708 34.85 0.40 22.43
CA THR A 708 34.38 -0.95 22.14
C THR A 708 32.86 -0.93 21.98
N THR A 709 32.30 -1.87 21.22
CA THR A 709 30.86 -2.09 21.16
C THR A 709 30.51 -3.13 22.22
N LEU A 710 29.61 -2.79 23.14
CA LEU A 710 29.10 -3.71 24.15
C LEU A 710 27.61 -3.96 23.93
N THR A 711 27.18 -5.14 24.36
CA THR A 711 25.79 -5.59 24.30
C THR A 711 25.36 -5.88 25.74
N ILE A 712 24.47 -5.06 26.28
CA ILE A 712 24.04 -5.11 27.68
C ILE A 712 22.56 -5.49 27.80
N SER A 713 22.21 -6.33 28.76
CA SER A 713 20.84 -6.43 29.29
C SER A 713 20.59 -5.23 30.20
N VAL A 714 19.53 -4.48 29.96
CA VAL A 714 19.19 -3.24 30.69
C VAL A 714 18.71 -3.56 32.12
N GLU A 715 19.22 -2.84 33.10
CA GLU A 715 18.88 -2.95 34.54
C GLU A 715 18.63 -1.61 35.25
N SER A 716 18.95 -0.47 34.63
CA SER A 716 18.37 0.83 34.99
C SER A 716 18.58 1.85 33.86
N ILE A 717 17.70 2.84 33.78
CA ILE A 717 17.63 3.81 32.69
C ILE A 717 17.56 5.22 33.27
N ASP A 718 18.64 6.01 33.12
CA ASP A 718 18.75 7.36 33.68
C ASP A 718 18.66 8.40 32.55
N TYR A 719 17.60 9.21 32.49
CA TYR A 719 17.48 10.32 31.54
C TYR A 719 17.68 11.68 32.23
N ASP A 720 18.68 12.42 31.75
CA ASP A 720 18.98 13.78 32.20
C ASP A 720 18.16 14.79 31.37
N PHE A 721 17.12 15.35 31.99
CA PHE A 721 16.18 16.28 31.35
C PHE A 721 16.81 17.62 30.95
N GLU A 722 17.84 18.09 31.67
CA GLU A 722 18.51 19.37 31.35
C GLU A 722 19.58 19.18 30.26
N ALA A 723 20.36 18.11 30.34
CA ALA A 723 21.35 17.78 29.32
C ALA A 723 20.73 17.17 28.05
N CYS A 724 19.49 16.66 28.12
CA CYS A 724 18.87 15.77 27.14
C CYS A 724 19.81 14.58 26.81
N MET A 725 20.23 13.84 27.84
CA MET A 725 21.20 12.75 27.75
C MET A 725 20.63 11.49 28.38
N LEU A 726 20.64 10.38 27.64
CA LEU A 726 20.19 9.07 28.14
C LEU A 726 21.40 8.20 28.49
N ARG A 727 21.40 7.67 29.71
CA ARG A 727 22.33 6.64 30.17
C ARG A 727 21.57 5.35 30.42
N VAL A 728 22.12 4.24 29.94
CA VAL A 728 21.55 2.92 30.15
C VAL A 728 22.57 2.03 30.84
N LYS A 729 22.22 1.53 32.02
CA LYS A 729 23.06 0.68 32.87
C LYS A 729 22.61 -0.76 32.75
N GLY A 730 23.55 -1.69 32.68
CA GLY A 730 23.24 -3.10 32.45
C GLY A 730 24.41 -4.06 32.64
N LYS A 731 24.11 -5.36 32.59
CA LYS A 731 25.11 -6.44 32.55
C LYS A 731 25.44 -6.80 31.10
N ASN A 732 26.72 -6.90 30.78
CA ASN A 732 27.21 -7.31 29.45
C ASN A 732 26.87 -8.78 29.14
N VAL A 733 26.13 -9.05 28.05
CA VAL A 733 25.62 -10.38 27.67
C VAL A 733 26.40 -11.08 26.54
N GLU A 734 27.28 -10.36 25.84
CA GLU A 734 28.19 -10.93 24.84
C GLU A 734 29.64 -10.92 25.33
N GLU A 735 30.44 -11.94 25.01
CA GLU A 735 31.86 -11.95 25.40
C GLU A 735 32.64 -10.90 24.59
N ASN A 736 33.32 -9.99 25.28
CA ASN A 736 34.06 -8.88 24.67
C ASN A 736 35.54 -8.91 25.09
N GLN A 737 36.43 -8.49 24.20
CA GLN A 737 37.89 -8.48 24.43
C GLN A 737 38.32 -7.74 25.71
N TYR A 738 37.50 -6.79 26.19
CA TYR A 738 37.84 -5.91 27.31
C TYR A 738 36.81 -5.91 28.47
N VAL A 739 35.71 -6.66 28.34
CA VAL A 739 34.60 -6.70 29.31
C VAL A 739 34.08 -8.12 29.40
N LYS A 740 34.01 -8.66 30.62
CA LYS A 740 33.57 -10.04 30.85
C LYS A 740 32.06 -10.19 30.69
N MET A 741 31.61 -11.40 30.37
CA MET A 741 30.20 -11.82 30.52
C MET A 741 29.70 -11.49 31.94
N GLY A 742 28.49 -10.95 32.05
CA GLY A 742 27.87 -10.55 33.31
C GLY A 742 28.46 -9.30 33.98
N GLN A 743 29.48 -8.65 33.40
CA GLN A 743 30.08 -7.45 34.00
C GLN A 743 29.21 -6.21 33.77
N TYR A 744 29.01 -5.42 34.83
CA TYR A 744 28.30 -4.14 34.77
C TYR A 744 29.01 -3.09 33.90
N HIS A 745 28.20 -2.40 33.09
CA HIS A 745 28.59 -1.24 32.30
C HIS A 745 27.43 -0.24 32.19
N THR A 746 27.77 1.03 31.91
CA THR A 746 26.81 2.09 31.58
C THR A 746 27.15 2.65 30.22
N ILE A 747 26.15 2.74 29.34
CA ILE A 747 26.27 3.26 27.98
C ILE A 747 25.56 4.62 27.96
N ASP A 748 26.28 5.68 27.62
CA ASP A 748 25.67 6.96 27.22
C ASP A 748 25.24 6.83 25.75
N ILE A 749 23.98 7.13 25.42
CA ILE A 749 23.51 7.15 24.03
C ILE A 749 23.98 8.47 23.39
N GLU A 750 24.90 8.37 22.42
CA GLU A 750 25.49 9.52 21.72
C GLU A 750 24.71 9.85 20.43
N LEU A 751 24.45 11.15 20.20
CA LEU A 751 23.85 11.66 18.97
C LEU A 751 24.69 11.29 17.73
N ASN A 752 24.00 11.17 16.59
CA ASN A 752 24.55 10.81 15.28
C ASN A 752 25.33 9.47 15.30
N ARG A 753 24.89 8.52 16.14
CA ARG A 753 25.45 7.15 16.16
C ARG A 753 24.39 6.08 16.25
N LYS A 754 24.59 5.04 15.44
CA LYS A 754 23.78 3.83 15.53
C LYS A 754 24.00 3.06 16.82
N PHE A 755 22.90 2.72 17.47
CA PHE A 755 22.80 1.63 18.43
C PHE A 755 21.74 0.63 17.95
N THR A 756 21.70 -0.55 18.55
CA THR A 756 20.66 -1.55 18.31
C THR A 756 19.91 -1.77 19.62
N LEU A 757 18.58 -1.64 19.57
CA LEU A 757 17.67 -1.98 20.66
C LEU A 757 17.01 -3.31 20.32
N SER A 758 17.10 -4.28 21.21
CA SER A 758 16.41 -5.56 21.14
C SER A 758 15.36 -5.64 22.25
N LYS A 759 14.14 -6.05 21.90
CA LYS A 759 13.00 -6.20 22.81
C LYS A 759 12.39 -7.59 22.65
N GLN A 760 11.83 -8.12 23.74
CA GLN A 760 11.15 -9.42 23.72
C GLN A 760 9.82 -9.38 22.93
N GLU A 761 9.15 -8.22 22.95
CA GLU A 761 7.94 -7.91 22.20
C GLU A 761 8.02 -6.45 21.73
N TRP A 762 7.49 -6.16 20.54
CA TRP A 762 7.43 -4.82 19.95
C TRP A 762 5.96 -4.42 19.79
N ASP A 763 5.41 -3.78 20.82
CA ASP A 763 3.98 -3.42 20.88
C ASP A 763 3.65 -2.25 19.94
N VAL A 764 2.36 -2.10 19.59
CA VAL A 764 1.86 -1.04 18.69
C VAL A 764 2.30 0.36 19.13
N TYR A 765 2.30 0.64 20.44
CA TYR A 765 2.82 1.89 21.02
C TYR A 765 4.30 2.15 20.69
N ALA A 766 5.14 1.11 20.69
CA ALA A 766 6.56 1.25 20.37
C ALA A 766 6.78 1.51 18.88
N LEU A 767 5.97 0.90 18.01
CA LEU A 767 5.98 1.15 16.56
C LEU A 767 5.51 2.57 16.24
N GLU A 768 4.37 3.01 16.79
CA GLU A 768 3.89 4.39 16.60
C GLU A 768 4.88 5.44 17.12
N ARG A 769 5.60 5.14 18.21
CA ARG A 769 6.61 6.06 18.77
C ARG A 769 7.92 6.07 17.97
N LEU A 770 8.21 5.03 17.19
CA LEU A 770 9.23 5.04 16.14
C LEU A 770 8.78 5.86 14.92
N ASP A 771 7.55 5.64 14.43
CA ASP A 771 7.01 6.39 13.29
C ASP A 771 6.94 7.90 13.58
N LEU A 772 6.57 8.28 14.81
CA LEU A 772 6.60 9.67 15.28
C LEU A 772 8.03 10.25 15.36
N ALA A 773 9.05 9.42 15.66
CA ALA A 773 10.44 9.86 15.71
C ALA A 773 11.10 9.92 14.31
N SER A 774 10.56 9.18 13.33
CA SER A 774 11.12 9.05 11.98
C SER A 774 10.63 10.11 10.99
N ASP A 775 9.80 11.07 11.43
CA ASP A 775 9.23 12.12 10.57
C ASP A 775 9.93 13.48 10.81
N PRO A 776 10.89 13.89 9.95
CA PRO A 776 11.64 15.13 10.11
C PRO A 776 10.80 16.40 9.84
N ALA A 777 9.53 16.30 9.41
CA ALA A 777 8.67 17.46 9.20
C ALA A 777 8.05 18.04 10.49
N LYS A 778 8.33 17.42 11.66
CA LYS A 778 7.68 17.73 12.95
C LYS A 778 8.56 18.42 14.01
N SER A 779 9.85 18.64 13.77
CA SER A 779 10.75 19.15 14.81
C SER A 779 10.46 20.61 15.25
N ALA A 780 10.45 20.82 16.58
CA ALA A 780 10.45 22.10 17.29
C ALA A 780 9.54 23.26 16.77
N ASP A 781 8.22 23.15 17.00
CA ASP A 781 7.22 24.18 16.66
C ASP A 781 7.50 25.61 17.18
N LEU A 782 7.84 25.79 18.47
CA LEU A 782 7.48 27.02 19.19
C LEU A 782 8.55 27.49 20.19
N GLY A 783 9.01 28.74 20.05
CA GLY A 783 9.83 29.41 21.07
C GLY A 783 8.96 30.20 22.06
N ALA A 784 9.31 30.22 23.35
CA ALA A 784 8.60 31.01 24.36
C ALA A 784 9.56 31.67 25.37
N VAL A 785 9.31 32.93 25.72
CA VAL A 785 10.07 33.69 26.72
C VAL A 785 9.10 34.29 27.73
N ILE A 786 9.11 33.76 28.95
CA ILE A 786 8.24 34.20 30.05
C ILE A 786 9.09 35.04 31.01
N MET A 787 8.67 36.26 31.35
CA MET A 787 9.47 37.19 32.15
C MET A 787 8.67 38.05 33.13
N ASN A 788 9.35 38.51 34.17
CA ASN A 788 8.91 39.52 35.14
C ASN A 788 10.07 40.53 35.36
N GLU A 789 9.90 41.58 36.17
CA GLU A 789 11.02 42.49 36.53
C GLU A 789 12.14 41.72 37.27
N GLY A 790 13.17 41.29 36.54
CA GLY A 790 14.37 40.63 37.05
C GLY A 790 14.45 39.10 36.90
N ILE A 791 13.40 38.42 36.44
CA ILE A 791 13.42 36.96 36.20
C ILE A 791 12.89 36.67 34.80
N ALA A 792 13.58 35.82 34.03
CA ALA A 792 13.12 35.31 32.74
C ALA A 792 13.44 33.83 32.55
N HIS A 793 12.54 33.11 31.89
CA HIS A 793 12.71 31.72 31.45
C HIS A 793 12.58 31.68 29.93
N ILE A 794 13.62 31.18 29.26
CA ILE A 794 13.63 30.91 27.81
C ILE A 794 13.31 29.43 27.64
N CYS A 795 12.20 29.15 26.98
CA CYS A 795 11.68 27.81 26.72
C CYS A 795 11.62 27.52 25.22
N LEU A 796 11.83 26.27 24.85
CA LEU A 796 11.47 25.71 23.55
C LEU A 796 10.36 24.68 23.80
N VAL A 797 9.20 24.89 23.18
CA VAL A 797 8.07 23.96 23.20
C VAL A 797 8.11 23.19 21.90
N THR A 798 8.31 21.88 22.01
CA THR A 798 8.46 20.97 20.89
C THR A 798 7.18 20.11 20.74
N GLU A 799 7.14 19.16 19.80
CA GLU A 799 6.00 18.24 19.73
C GLU A 799 5.88 17.40 21.02
N SER A 800 7.00 17.02 21.61
CA SER A 800 7.06 16.01 22.68
C SER A 800 7.46 16.54 24.07
N MET A 801 7.98 17.77 24.21
CA MET A 801 8.38 18.31 25.52
C MET A 801 8.52 19.85 25.58
N THR A 802 8.42 20.41 26.80
CA THR A 802 8.72 21.83 27.08
C THR A 802 10.09 21.97 27.74
N LEU A 803 11.11 22.29 26.95
CA LEU A 803 12.50 22.43 27.40
C LEU A 803 12.83 23.86 27.86
N VAL A 804 13.15 24.04 29.14
CA VAL A 804 13.73 25.29 29.64
C VAL A 804 15.20 25.34 29.22
N ARG A 805 15.54 26.19 28.24
CA ARG A 805 16.91 26.33 27.71
C ARG A 805 17.79 27.26 28.53
N SER A 806 17.19 28.22 29.24
CA SER A 806 17.91 29.19 30.06
C SER A 806 16.98 29.84 31.09
N LYS A 807 17.48 29.99 32.33
CA LYS A 807 16.86 30.80 33.39
C LYS A 807 17.79 31.96 33.71
N ILE A 808 17.24 33.17 33.70
CA ILE A 808 17.94 34.42 34.00
C ILE A 808 17.34 34.99 35.27
N ASP A 809 18.19 35.30 36.24
CA ASP A 809 17.83 35.87 37.53
C ASP A 809 18.77 37.06 37.83
N VAL A 810 18.20 38.27 37.88
CA VAL A 810 18.91 39.55 37.99
C VAL A 810 18.14 40.45 38.94
N HIS A 811 18.73 40.77 40.09
CA HIS A 811 18.13 41.70 41.04
C HIS A 811 18.00 43.13 40.45
N VAL A 812 16.80 43.48 39.98
CA VAL A 812 16.44 44.82 39.53
C VAL A 812 16.05 45.69 40.74
N PRO A 813 16.73 46.83 41.02
CA PRO A 813 16.38 47.68 42.15
C PRO A 813 14.96 48.27 42.04
N ARG A 814 14.22 48.32 43.15
CA ARG A 814 12.86 48.92 43.15
C ARG A 814 12.90 50.42 42.86
N LYS A 815 11.95 50.90 42.07
CA LYS A 815 11.71 52.32 41.77
C LYS A 815 11.48 53.09 43.08
N SER A 816 12.39 54.00 43.44
CA SER A 816 12.27 54.87 44.61
C SER A 816 12.65 56.32 44.27
N LYS A 817 12.14 57.27 45.06
CA LYS A 817 12.26 58.72 44.81
C LYS A 817 13.72 59.20 45.01
N GLY A 818 14.53 59.02 43.98
CA GLY A 818 15.97 59.32 43.96
C GLY A 818 16.84 58.28 43.25
N HIS A 819 16.34 57.05 43.03
CA HIS A 819 17.13 55.93 42.47
C HIS A 819 16.62 55.40 41.12
N CYS A 820 15.79 56.16 40.39
CA CYS A 820 15.22 55.73 39.11
C CYS A 820 16.27 55.28 38.09
N GLU A 821 17.41 55.98 37.99
CA GLU A 821 18.52 55.57 37.12
C GLU A 821 19.07 54.17 37.43
N GLN A 822 19.11 53.77 38.70
CA GLN A 822 19.64 52.46 39.10
C GLN A 822 18.67 51.34 38.72
N HIS A 823 17.36 51.59 38.82
CA HIS A 823 16.34 50.69 38.27
C HIS A 823 16.50 50.54 36.76
N GLU A 824 16.57 51.64 35.99
CA GLU A 824 16.73 51.57 34.53
C GLU A 824 18.04 50.88 34.10
N LYS A 825 19.15 51.15 34.79
CA LYS A 825 20.45 50.49 34.53
C LYS A 825 20.42 49.00 34.90
N GLY A 826 19.59 48.59 35.86
CA GLY A 826 19.31 47.19 36.16
C GLY A 826 18.45 46.52 35.07
N LEU A 827 17.34 47.16 34.68
CA LEU A 827 16.41 46.65 33.68
C LEU A 827 17.09 46.46 32.30
N ARG A 828 17.93 47.40 31.87
CA ARG A 828 18.71 47.26 30.61
C ARG A 828 19.66 46.07 30.64
N LYS A 829 20.41 45.88 31.74
CA LYS A 829 21.30 44.71 31.91
C LYS A 829 20.54 43.38 31.89
N PHE A 830 19.35 43.34 32.49
CA PHE A 830 18.47 42.19 32.43
C PHE A 830 18.02 41.91 30.97
N PHE A 831 17.52 42.93 30.27
CA PHE A 831 17.13 42.81 28.86
C PHE A 831 18.29 42.40 27.93
N ASP A 832 19.51 42.90 28.15
CA ASP A 832 20.70 42.47 27.41
C ASP A 832 20.96 40.97 27.56
N GLN A 833 20.85 40.43 28.78
CA GLN A 833 21.02 39.00 29.04
C GLN A 833 19.90 38.17 28.40
N VAL A 834 18.64 38.63 28.45
CA VAL A 834 17.52 37.93 27.80
C VAL A 834 17.70 37.91 26.28
N LEU A 835 18.09 39.01 25.65
CA LEU A 835 18.37 39.08 24.21
C LEU A 835 19.55 38.18 23.80
N GLN A 836 20.65 38.18 24.56
CA GLN A 836 21.78 37.28 24.33
C GLN A 836 21.37 35.81 24.48
N SER A 837 20.49 35.49 25.43
CA SER A 837 19.98 34.13 25.62
C SER A 837 19.06 33.68 24.49
N ILE A 838 18.18 34.57 23.98
CA ILE A 838 17.35 34.29 22.80
C ILE A 838 18.23 33.95 21.60
N LEU A 839 19.20 34.82 21.27
CA LEU A 839 20.11 34.64 20.12
C LEU A 839 21.04 33.42 20.25
N ARG A 840 21.22 32.88 21.46
CA ARG A 840 22.04 31.67 21.71
C ARG A 840 21.23 30.37 21.67
N HIS A 841 19.94 30.41 22.01
CA HIS A 841 19.15 29.20 22.29
C HIS A 841 17.92 29.02 21.41
N ILE A 842 17.58 29.98 20.53
CA ILE A 842 16.44 29.92 19.63
C ILE A 842 16.93 30.11 18.18
N ASN A 843 16.82 29.09 17.33
CA ASN A 843 16.99 29.26 15.88
C ASN A 843 15.66 29.72 15.26
N PHE A 844 15.64 30.96 14.75
CA PHE A 844 14.49 31.55 14.09
C PHE A 844 14.15 30.93 12.73
N GLU A 845 15.04 30.13 12.13
CA GLU A 845 14.75 29.37 10.91
C GLU A 845 13.76 28.24 11.21
N VAL A 846 14.01 27.48 12.29
CA VAL A 846 13.23 26.30 12.70
C VAL A 846 11.88 26.68 13.31
N ILE A 847 11.86 27.55 14.32
CA ILE A 847 10.61 27.84 15.05
C ILE A 847 9.57 28.54 14.17
N LYS A 848 8.30 28.14 14.30
CA LYS A 848 7.17 28.77 13.60
C LYS A 848 6.90 30.17 14.16
N CYS A 849 6.92 30.34 15.48
CA CYS A 849 6.85 31.65 16.13
C CYS A 849 7.55 31.71 17.51
N LEU A 850 7.73 32.93 18.02
CA LEU A 850 8.36 33.26 19.30
C LEU A 850 7.38 34.04 20.19
N LEU A 851 6.92 33.44 21.26
CA LEU A 851 6.07 34.09 22.26
C LEU A 851 6.92 34.89 23.26
N ILE A 852 6.54 36.13 23.56
CA ILE A 852 7.12 36.94 24.65
C ILE A 852 5.99 37.33 25.59
N ALA A 853 6.05 36.87 26.84
CA ALA A 853 4.96 36.98 27.80
C ALA A 853 5.42 37.55 29.16
N SER A 854 4.57 38.38 29.78
CA SER A 854 4.83 38.94 31.10
C SER A 854 3.57 39.46 31.79
N PRO A 855 3.55 39.57 33.14
CA PRO A 855 2.59 40.41 33.83
C PRO A 855 2.86 41.88 33.51
N GLY A 856 1.79 42.62 33.20
CA GLY A 856 1.87 44.04 32.84
C GLY A 856 2.69 44.31 31.57
N PHE A 857 3.50 45.37 31.61
CA PHE A 857 4.12 45.99 30.42
C PHE A 857 5.58 45.58 30.16
N VAL A 858 6.13 44.60 30.89
CA VAL A 858 7.56 44.23 30.80
C VAL A 858 7.90 43.71 29.40
N LYS A 859 7.06 42.84 28.83
CA LYS A 859 7.17 42.34 27.45
C LYS A 859 7.19 43.47 26.40
N ASP A 860 6.44 44.54 26.63
CA ASP A 860 6.28 45.63 25.64
C ASP A 860 7.51 46.54 25.66
N GLN A 861 8.05 46.81 26.85
CA GLN A 861 9.34 47.48 27.04
C GLN A 861 10.49 46.63 26.48
N PHE A 862 10.47 45.31 26.70
CA PHE A 862 11.49 44.41 26.17
C PHE A 862 11.42 44.28 24.64
N TYR A 863 10.22 44.22 24.05
CA TYR A 863 10.05 44.21 22.60
C TYR A 863 10.54 45.50 21.94
N GLN A 864 10.25 46.67 22.55
CA GLN A 864 10.84 47.94 22.13
C GLN A 864 12.37 47.91 22.23
N TYR A 865 12.92 47.36 23.32
CA TYR A 865 14.36 47.21 23.50
C TYR A 865 15.02 46.30 22.44
N ILE A 866 14.41 45.14 22.14
CA ILE A 866 14.86 44.24 21.06
C ILE A 866 14.90 44.99 19.73
N MET A 867 13.81 45.67 19.37
CA MET A 867 13.70 46.38 18.08
C MET A 867 14.71 47.53 17.99
N GLU A 868 14.89 48.31 19.06
CA GLU A 868 15.93 49.34 19.14
C GLU A 868 17.34 48.76 18.97
N GLN A 869 17.67 47.65 19.65
CA GLN A 869 19.00 47.06 19.57
C GLN A 869 19.26 46.37 18.23
N ALA A 870 18.26 45.72 17.63
CA ALA A 870 18.36 45.13 16.31
C ALA A 870 18.68 46.18 15.23
N ILE A 871 18.04 47.36 15.31
CA ILE A 871 18.34 48.50 14.42
C ILE A 871 19.74 49.08 14.70
N LYS A 872 20.17 49.20 15.97
CA LYS A 872 21.50 49.71 16.34
C LYS A 872 22.66 48.79 15.98
N THR A 873 22.40 47.49 15.78
CA THR A 873 23.41 46.45 15.52
C THR A 873 23.31 45.81 14.13
N ASP A 874 22.35 46.26 13.30
CA ASP A 874 21.99 45.66 11.99
C ASP A 874 21.75 44.14 12.06
N ASN A 875 21.10 43.68 13.14
CA ASN A 875 20.88 42.26 13.39
C ASN A 875 19.71 41.72 12.56
N LYS A 876 20.04 41.34 11.31
CA LYS A 876 19.12 40.78 10.31
C LYS A 876 18.19 39.70 10.82
N ILE A 877 18.69 38.75 11.62
CA ILE A 877 17.93 37.61 12.15
C ILE A 877 16.64 38.08 12.83
N ILE A 878 16.72 39.15 13.63
CA ILE A 878 15.59 39.73 14.38
C ILE A 878 14.73 40.65 13.51
N LEU A 879 15.35 41.37 12.56
CA LEU A 879 14.64 42.31 11.67
C LEU A 879 13.77 41.56 10.64
N GLU A 880 14.30 40.48 10.07
CA GLU A 880 13.64 39.63 9.07
C GLU A 880 12.53 38.78 9.72
N ASN A 881 12.79 38.20 10.90
CA ASN A 881 11.82 37.37 11.63
C ASN A 881 10.87 38.16 12.56
N LYS A 882 10.76 39.49 12.40
CA LYS A 882 9.89 40.33 13.24
C LYS A 882 8.43 39.86 13.27
N SER A 883 7.91 39.32 12.18
CA SER A 883 6.56 38.76 12.07
C SER A 883 6.34 37.51 12.91
N LYS A 884 7.39 36.75 13.25
CA LYS A 884 7.34 35.57 14.13
C LYS A 884 7.18 35.93 15.60
N ILE A 885 7.40 37.19 16.02
CA ILE A 885 7.37 37.60 17.44
C ILE A 885 5.95 37.98 17.87
N VAL A 886 5.42 37.31 18.89
CA VAL A 886 4.05 37.50 19.40
C VAL A 886 4.08 37.90 20.88
N LEU A 887 3.40 38.99 21.25
CA LEU A 887 3.34 39.50 22.62
C LEU A 887 2.09 38.98 23.33
N CYS A 888 2.28 38.26 24.44
CA CYS A 888 1.21 37.53 25.15
C CYS A 888 1.03 38.06 26.59
N HIS A 889 -0.15 37.92 27.19
CA HIS A 889 -0.27 38.13 28.64
C HIS A 889 0.27 36.92 29.42
N ALA A 890 0.67 37.13 30.67
CA ALA A 890 0.95 36.06 31.62
C ALA A 890 0.77 36.58 33.05
N SER A 891 0.18 35.76 33.91
CA SER A 891 0.08 35.97 35.36
C SER A 891 1.45 36.10 36.06
N SER A 892 2.49 35.44 35.57
CA SER A 892 3.81 35.36 36.22
C SER A 892 4.98 35.31 35.24
N GLY A 893 6.20 35.34 35.78
CA GLY A 893 7.46 35.15 35.04
C GLY A 893 7.98 33.70 35.00
N PHE A 894 7.19 32.70 35.39
CA PHE A 894 7.63 31.30 35.60
C PHE A 894 7.01 30.29 34.62
N LYS A 895 7.59 29.08 34.52
CA LYS A 895 7.16 28.00 33.59
C LYS A 895 5.65 27.75 33.59
N HIS A 896 5.00 27.75 34.75
CA HIS A 896 3.57 27.42 34.85
C HIS A 896 2.65 28.38 34.08
N SER A 897 3.04 29.64 33.88
CA SER A 897 2.25 30.58 33.06
C SER A 897 2.26 30.23 31.57
N LEU A 898 3.08 29.26 31.11
CA LEU A 898 2.96 28.69 29.76
C LEU A 898 1.60 28.01 29.53
N LYS A 899 0.99 27.41 30.58
CA LYS A 899 -0.37 26.86 30.55
C LYS A 899 -1.39 27.93 30.14
N GLU A 900 -1.30 29.10 30.77
CA GLU A 900 -2.17 30.26 30.53
C GLU A 900 -2.00 30.80 29.10
N ILE A 901 -0.75 30.96 28.67
CA ILE A 901 -0.42 31.49 27.33
C ILE A 901 -0.96 30.55 26.22
N LEU A 902 -0.76 29.23 26.33
CA LEU A 902 -1.32 28.26 25.37
C LEU A 902 -2.86 28.11 25.49
N SER A 903 -3.46 28.64 26.56
CA SER A 903 -4.91 28.61 26.78
C SER A 903 -5.67 29.79 26.17
N ASP A 904 -4.98 30.84 25.69
CA ASP A 904 -5.62 32.04 25.12
C ASP A 904 -6.26 31.73 23.73
N PRO A 905 -7.59 31.87 23.56
CA PRO A 905 -8.26 31.64 22.28
C PRO A 905 -7.75 32.52 21.12
N LEU A 906 -7.19 33.70 21.42
CA LEU A 906 -6.59 34.58 20.40
C LEU A 906 -5.27 34.03 19.87
N LEU A 907 -4.56 33.23 20.67
CA LEU A 907 -3.33 32.54 20.29
C LEU A 907 -3.62 31.16 19.70
N GLN A 908 -4.61 30.42 20.21
CA GLN A 908 -5.00 29.12 19.64
C GLN A 908 -5.34 29.21 18.14
N ASN A 909 -6.03 30.28 17.70
CA ASN A 909 -6.31 30.51 16.27
C ASN A 909 -5.07 30.79 15.39
N ARG A 910 -3.91 31.09 15.99
CA ARG A 910 -2.61 31.26 15.30
C ARG A 910 -1.64 30.08 15.51
N LEU A 911 -1.95 29.23 16.48
CA LEU A 911 -1.17 28.04 16.87
C LEU A 911 -1.91 26.74 16.53
N ALA A 912 -3.00 26.82 15.77
CA ALA A 912 -3.96 25.74 15.54
C ALA A 912 -3.33 24.47 14.94
N ASP A 913 -2.24 24.61 14.19
CA ASP A 913 -1.52 23.49 13.59
C ASP A 913 -0.58 22.77 14.57
N THR A 914 -0.17 23.44 15.66
CA THR A 914 0.75 22.88 16.67
C THR A 914 0.06 21.81 17.53
N LYS A 915 0.76 20.72 17.85
CA LYS A 915 0.21 19.65 18.70
C LYS A 915 -0.10 20.13 20.11
N ALA A 916 0.79 20.95 20.69
CA ALA A 916 0.62 21.54 22.02
C ALA A 916 -0.71 22.30 22.17
N ALA A 917 -1.16 23.03 21.14
CA ALA A 917 -2.46 23.71 21.16
C ALA A 917 -3.64 22.72 21.05
N LYS A 918 -3.51 21.66 20.22
CA LYS A 918 -4.53 20.61 20.07
C LYS A 918 -4.73 19.82 21.36
N GLU A 919 -3.64 19.39 22.01
CA GLU A 919 -3.65 18.73 23.32
C GLU A 919 -4.27 19.60 24.41
N MET A 920 -3.82 20.86 24.52
CA MET A 920 -4.36 21.80 25.51
C MET A 920 -5.86 22.05 25.30
N LYS A 921 -6.33 22.11 24.04
CA LYS A 921 -7.76 22.23 23.74
C LYS A 921 -8.53 20.99 24.19
N VAL A 922 -8.08 19.77 23.87
CA VAL A 922 -8.77 18.52 24.30
C VAL A 922 -8.84 18.42 25.82
N LEU A 923 -7.76 18.80 26.53
CA LEU A 923 -7.74 18.84 27.99
C LEU A 923 -8.69 19.92 28.57
N GLN A 924 -8.77 21.10 27.95
CA GLN A 924 -9.75 22.14 28.31
C GLN A 924 -11.20 21.69 28.04
N ASP A 925 -11.44 20.96 26.95
CA ASP A 925 -12.75 20.43 26.59
C ASP A 925 -13.17 19.34 27.60
N PHE A 926 -12.27 18.43 27.99
CA PHE A 926 -12.48 17.48 29.10
C PHE A 926 -12.80 18.21 30.43
N GLN A 927 -11.96 19.19 30.83
CA GLN A 927 -12.18 19.96 32.06
C GLN A 927 -13.51 20.73 32.02
N ARG A 928 -13.95 21.22 30.85
CA ARG A 928 -15.25 21.87 30.68
C ARG A 928 -16.41 20.87 30.84
N MET A 929 -16.30 19.69 30.23
CA MET A 929 -17.31 18.63 30.38
C MET A 929 -17.46 18.23 31.85
N LEU A 930 -16.37 18.00 32.57
CA LEU A 930 -16.39 17.64 34.00
C LEU A 930 -17.13 18.66 34.90
N HIS A 931 -17.16 19.94 34.53
CA HIS A 931 -17.88 21.00 35.26
C HIS A 931 -19.33 21.22 34.81
N HIS A 932 -19.71 20.79 33.59
CA HIS A 932 -21.02 21.07 32.99
C HIS A 932 -21.92 19.84 32.83
N ASP A 933 -21.33 18.66 32.63
CA ASP A 933 -21.99 17.36 32.47
C ASP A 933 -21.01 16.26 32.95
N PRO A 934 -20.91 16.02 34.27
CA PRO A 934 -19.99 15.03 34.82
C PRO A 934 -20.32 13.60 34.36
N SER A 935 -21.56 13.31 33.94
CA SER A 935 -21.93 11.99 33.40
C SER A 935 -21.18 11.65 32.10
N ARG A 936 -20.67 12.68 31.38
CA ARG A 936 -19.97 12.56 30.10
C ARG A 936 -18.44 12.72 30.18
N ALA A 937 -17.85 12.81 31.37
CA ALA A 937 -16.40 12.94 31.55
C ALA A 937 -15.93 12.13 32.77
N CYS A 938 -15.10 11.12 32.56
CA CYS A 938 -14.59 10.25 33.62
C CYS A 938 -13.05 10.19 33.65
N TYR A 939 -12.50 9.80 34.79
CA TYR A 939 -11.05 9.63 35.01
C TYR A 939 -10.77 8.51 36.03
N GLY A 940 -9.55 7.99 36.02
CA GLY A 940 -9.17 6.80 36.79
C GLY A 940 -9.56 5.49 36.11
N LEU A 941 -8.78 4.43 36.40
CA LEU A 941 -8.82 3.17 35.66
C LEU A 941 -10.21 2.51 35.66
N LYS A 942 -10.78 2.25 36.85
CA LYS A 942 -12.07 1.57 37.05
C LYS A 942 -13.23 2.26 36.29
N HIS A 943 -13.22 3.60 36.21
CA HIS A 943 -14.23 4.37 35.46
C HIS A 943 -14.03 4.30 33.95
N VAL A 944 -12.78 4.40 33.48
CA VAL A 944 -12.42 4.35 32.06
C VAL A 944 -12.71 2.97 31.47
N GLU A 945 -12.38 1.90 32.20
CA GLU A 945 -12.69 0.51 31.80
C GLU A 945 -14.19 0.32 31.53
N LYS A 946 -15.05 0.69 32.49
CA LYS A 946 -16.51 0.58 32.36
C LYS A 946 -17.06 1.42 31.20
N ALA A 947 -16.45 2.58 30.92
CA ALA A 947 -16.81 3.41 29.78
C ALA A 947 -16.43 2.79 28.41
N ILE A 948 -15.34 2.02 28.37
CA ILE A 948 -14.88 1.25 27.20
C ILE A 948 -15.75 -0.01 27.03
N GLU A 949 -16.13 -0.69 28.11
CA GLU A 949 -17.10 -1.81 28.06
C GLU A 949 -18.45 -1.37 27.49
N MET A 950 -18.94 -0.19 27.91
CA MET A 950 -20.17 0.41 27.40
C MET A 950 -20.04 1.03 26.00
N GLN A 951 -18.86 1.00 25.38
CA GLN A 951 -18.56 1.61 24.07
C GLN A 951 -18.90 3.11 23.96
N SER A 952 -18.88 3.84 25.09
CA SER A 952 -19.26 5.25 25.15
C SER A 952 -18.12 6.20 24.83
N VAL A 953 -16.86 5.77 24.78
CA VAL A 953 -15.71 6.68 24.63
C VAL A 953 -15.73 7.43 23.30
N GLU A 954 -15.70 8.76 23.37
CA GLU A 954 -15.55 9.67 22.23
C GLU A 954 -14.08 10.03 22.03
N THR A 955 -13.41 10.46 23.12
CA THR A 955 -11.98 10.77 23.15
C THR A 955 -11.34 10.16 24.38
N PHE A 956 -10.27 9.41 24.23
CA PHE A 956 -9.48 8.84 25.32
C PHE A 956 -8.17 9.62 25.49
N LEU A 957 -7.87 10.02 26.72
CA LEU A 957 -6.69 10.77 27.11
C LEU A 957 -5.82 9.86 28.01
N ILE A 958 -4.59 9.57 27.58
CA ILE A 958 -3.66 8.72 28.33
C ILE A 958 -2.26 9.32 28.39
N SER A 959 -1.65 9.32 29.59
CA SER A 959 -0.28 9.80 29.82
C SER A 959 0.77 8.76 29.41
N ASP A 960 1.81 9.19 28.69
CA ASP A 960 2.87 8.29 28.22
C ASP A 960 3.75 7.68 29.33
N ARG A 961 3.64 8.20 30.55
CA ARG A 961 4.18 7.61 31.77
C ARG A 961 3.62 6.20 32.03
N LEU A 962 2.36 5.93 31.70
CA LEU A 962 1.70 4.66 32.04
C LEU A 962 2.20 3.49 31.19
N PHE A 963 2.65 3.75 29.95
CA PHE A 963 3.30 2.74 29.09
C PHE A 963 4.74 2.40 29.51
N ARG A 964 5.27 3.06 30.56
CA ARG A 964 6.56 2.74 31.21
C ARG A 964 6.42 1.95 32.51
N ASN A 965 5.23 1.47 32.87
CA ASN A 965 5.08 0.65 34.08
C ASN A 965 6.01 -0.58 34.02
N VAL A 966 6.73 -0.83 35.12
CA VAL A 966 7.67 -1.98 35.27
C VAL A 966 6.90 -3.30 35.27
N ASP A 967 5.65 -3.30 35.72
CA ASP A 967 4.75 -4.45 35.58
C ASP A 967 4.24 -4.57 34.13
N TYR A 968 4.76 -5.57 33.43
CA TYR A 968 4.34 -5.97 32.08
C TYR A 968 2.83 -6.22 31.96
N LEU A 969 2.16 -6.73 33.01
CA LEU A 969 0.72 -7.01 32.96
C LEU A 969 -0.10 -5.72 33.00
N LYS A 970 0.18 -4.82 33.96
CA LYS A 970 -0.43 -3.48 33.99
C LYS A 970 -0.13 -2.70 32.70
N ARG A 971 1.10 -2.78 32.17
CA ARG A 971 1.49 -2.16 30.90
C ARG A 971 0.70 -2.71 29.70
N LYS A 972 0.59 -4.03 29.57
CA LYS A 972 -0.16 -4.70 28.50
C LYS A 972 -1.63 -4.33 28.54
N HIS A 973 -2.23 -4.31 29.73
CA HIS A 973 -3.61 -3.90 29.95
C HIS A 973 -3.89 -2.48 29.41
N TYR A 974 -3.01 -1.51 29.69
CA TYR A 974 -3.14 -0.15 29.11
C TYR A 974 -3.06 -0.12 27.57
N ILE A 975 -2.28 -1.00 26.96
CA ILE A 975 -2.20 -1.12 25.49
C ILE A 975 -3.50 -1.72 24.95
N GLU A 976 -4.02 -2.79 25.57
CA GLU A 976 -5.30 -3.37 25.19
C GLU A 976 -6.48 -2.39 25.33
N LEU A 977 -6.47 -1.49 26.33
CA LEU A 977 -7.49 -0.43 26.47
C LEU A 977 -7.40 0.60 25.31
N VAL A 978 -6.19 0.98 24.89
CA VAL A 978 -5.98 1.84 23.71
C VAL A 978 -6.49 1.18 22.43
N GLU A 979 -6.23 -0.11 22.25
CA GLU A 979 -6.69 -0.88 21.09
C GLU A 979 -8.23 -1.00 21.08
N LYS A 980 -8.85 -1.37 22.21
CA LYS A 980 -10.32 -1.45 22.36
C LYS A 980 -11.02 -0.12 22.02
N VAL A 981 -10.48 1.03 22.44
CA VAL A 981 -11.05 2.34 22.07
C VAL A 981 -10.96 2.60 20.56
N ARG A 982 -9.84 2.23 19.92
CA ARG A 982 -9.64 2.42 18.47
C ARG A 982 -10.58 1.53 17.64
N GLU A 983 -10.78 0.28 18.05
CA GLU A 983 -11.76 -0.62 17.44
C GLU A 983 -13.20 -0.09 17.54
N GLN A 984 -13.53 0.61 18.63
CA GLN A 984 -14.82 1.29 18.83
C GLN A 984 -14.94 2.64 18.09
N GLY A 985 -13.90 3.04 17.34
CA GLY A 985 -13.84 4.32 16.63
C GLY A 985 -13.75 5.55 17.55
N GLY A 986 -13.21 5.40 18.76
CA GLY A 986 -12.88 6.52 19.63
C GLY A 986 -11.51 7.12 19.29
N ASP A 987 -11.34 8.43 19.50
CA ASP A 987 -10.09 9.13 19.22
C ASP A 987 -9.12 9.04 20.41
N VAL A 988 -7.94 8.43 20.25
CA VAL A 988 -6.96 8.26 21.33
C VAL A 988 -5.87 9.34 21.25
N LYS A 989 -5.72 10.11 22.33
CA LYS A 989 -4.66 11.11 22.51
C LYS A 989 -3.68 10.67 23.59
N ILE A 990 -2.45 10.39 23.17
CA ILE A 990 -1.32 10.09 24.05
C ILE A 990 -0.61 11.41 24.38
N PHE A 991 -0.60 11.79 25.65
CA PHE A 991 0.03 13.01 26.17
C PHE A 991 1.44 12.72 26.68
N SER A 992 2.38 13.65 26.43
CA SER A 992 3.73 13.56 26.99
C SER A 992 3.77 14.09 28.42
N SER A 993 4.24 13.28 29.35
CA SER A 993 4.46 13.66 30.76
C SER A 993 5.46 14.82 30.95
N LEU A 994 6.28 15.15 29.94
CA LEU A 994 7.16 16.33 29.93
C LEU A 994 6.56 17.58 29.27
N HIS A 995 5.33 17.50 28.78
CA HIS A 995 4.59 18.65 28.28
C HIS A 995 3.59 19.16 29.32
N VAL A 996 3.28 20.45 29.28
CA VAL A 996 2.43 21.12 30.29
C VAL A 996 0.98 20.60 30.27
N SER A 997 0.58 19.92 29.19
CA SER A 997 -0.68 19.15 29.11
C SER A 997 -0.60 17.84 29.91
N GLY A 998 0.46 17.04 29.76
CA GLY A 998 0.67 15.79 30.50
C GLY A 998 0.87 16.01 32.00
N GLU A 999 1.62 17.04 32.40
CA GLU A 999 1.77 17.48 33.81
C GLU A 999 0.42 17.75 34.51
N GLN A 1000 -0.65 17.96 33.76
CA GLN A 1000 -2.02 18.11 34.27
C GLN A 1000 -2.84 16.82 34.16
N LEU A 1001 -2.66 16.02 33.11
CA LEU A 1001 -3.34 14.73 32.99
C LEU A 1001 -2.89 13.75 34.09
N ASP A 1002 -1.61 13.78 34.45
CA ASP A 1002 -1.06 13.03 35.61
C ASP A 1002 -1.76 13.42 36.94
N GLN A 1003 -2.28 14.65 37.08
CA GLN A 1003 -3.06 15.07 38.26
C GLN A 1003 -4.48 14.47 38.28
N PHE A 1004 -4.94 13.91 37.15
CA PHE A 1004 -6.16 13.12 37.02
C PHE A 1004 -5.80 11.64 36.76
N THR A 1005 -4.86 11.08 37.54
CA THR A 1005 -4.35 9.68 37.44
C THR A 1005 -3.61 9.29 36.15
N GLY A 1006 -3.46 10.20 35.19
CA GLY A 1006 -2.92 9.90 33.86
C GLY A 1006 -3.93 9.26 32.89
N LEU A 1007 -5.17 9.04 33.31
CA LEU A 1007 -6.25 8.39 32.56
C LEU A 1007 -7.54 9.20 32.63
N ALA A 1008 -8.04 9.66 31.48
CA ALA A 1008 -9.33 10.35 31.38
C ALA A 1008 -10.05 10.05 30.05
N ALA A 1009 -11.37 10.15 30.02
CA ALA A 1009 -12.17 9.99 28.81
C ALA A 1009 -13.32 11.00 28.72
N ILE A 1010 -13.57 11.48 27.50
CA ILE A 1010 -14.78 12.21 27.12
C ILE A 1010 -15.72 11.20 26.45
N LEU A 1011 -17.00 11.21 26.83
CA LEU A 1011 -17.97 10.18 26.45
C LEU A 1011 -19.04 10.71 25.50
N ARG A 1012 -19.44 9.89 24.53
CA ARG A 1012 -20.49 10.14 23.53
C ARG A 1012 -21.87 10.31 24.20
N PHE A 1013 -22.13 9.49 25.22
CA PHE A 1013 -23.36 9.54 26.03
C PHE A 1013 -23.03 9.39 27.52
N GLY A 1014 -23.86 9.98 28.37
CA GLY A 1014 -23.66 9.98 29.81
C GLY A 1014 -23.81 8.59 30.42
N ILE A 1015 -22.89 8.22 31.30
CA ILE A 1015 -22.98 7.00 32.12
C ILE A 1015 -23.60 7.40 33.47
N PRO A 1016 -24.64 6.70 33.96
CA PRO A 1016 -25.16 6.93 35.31
C PRO A 1016 -24.08 6.73 36.38
N GLU A 1017 -24.24 7.40 37.52
CA GLU A 1017 -23.31 7.28 38.66
C GLU A 1017 -23.07 5.81 39.01
N ILE A 1018 -21.80 5.45 39.25
CA ILE A 1018 -21.44 4.13 39.77
C ILE A 1018 -21.64 4.22 41.28
N ASP A 1019 -22.49 3.36 41.85
CA ASP A 1019 -22.61 3.25 43.30
C ASP A 1019 -21.24 2.89 43.90
N GLU A 1020 -20.68 3.77 44.73
CA GLU A 1020 -19.37 3.58 45.38
C GLU A 1020 -19.41 2.44 46.43
N ASP A 1021 -20.61 2.06 46.91
CA ASP A 1021 -20.92 1.05 47.93
C ASP A 1021 -20.54 -0.42 47.58
N GLY A 1022 -19.64 -0.65 46.60
CA GLY A 1022 -19.34 -1.97 46.04
C GLY A 1022 -17.87 -2.33 45.83
N PHE A 1023 -16.92 -1.47 46.20
CA PHE A 1023 -15.49 -1.68 45.94
C PHE A 1023 -14.64 -1.34 47.16
N ASP A 1024 -13.81 -2.28 47.63
CA ASP A 1024 -12.84 -2.04 48.71
C ASP A 1024 -11.66 -1.18 48.21
N ASP A 1025 -11.23 -0.21 49.03
CA ASP A 1025 -10.12 0.72 48.77
C ASP A 1025 -8.72 0.09 49.00
N ASP A 1026 -8.45 -1.04 48.33
CA ASP A 1026 -7.22 -1.84 48.50
C ASP A 1026 -6.10 -1.57 47.45
N ASP A 1027 -6.29 -0.58 46.55
CA ASP A 1027 -5.34 -0.25 45.45
C ASP A 1027 -4.56 1.08 45.64
N ASP A 1028 -4.60 1.68 46.85
CA ASP A 1028 -3.92 2.96 47.17
C ASP A 1028 -2.40 2.78 47.44
N ASP A 1029 -1.69 2.13 46.51
CA ASP A 1029 -0.22 2.03 46.50
C ASP A 1029 0.43 3.38 46.09
N GLU A 1030 0.55 4.31 47.05
CA GLU A 1030 1.39 5.51 46.91
C GLU A 1030 2.89 5.13 46.81
N ASP A 1031 3.41 5.01 45.58
CA ASP A 1031 4.84 4.84 45.29
C ASP A 1031 5.67 6.10 45.68
N ASP A 1032 5.99 6.23 46.98
CA ASP A 1032 6.84 7.28 47.57
C ASP A 1032 8.31 7.19 47.09
N TYR A 1033 8.57 7.76 45.92
CA TYR A 1033 9.92 8.04 45.45
C TYR A 1033 10.51 9.28 46.14
N GLY A 1034 10.83 9.11 47.42
CA GLY A 1034 11.25 10.18 48.32
C GLY A 1034 12.48 10.99 47.87
N ASP A 1035 12.37 12.32 47.99
CA ASP A 1035 13.46 13.28 47.79
C ASP A 1035 14.61 13.04 48.79
N SER A 1036 15.69 12.41 48.33
CA SER A 1036 16.92 12.20 49.11
C SER A 1036 17.79 13.48 49.24
N GLY A 1037 17.15 14.62 49.52
CA GLY A 1037 17.78 15.91 49.75
C GLY A 1037 18.61 15.94 51.05
N ASN A 1038 19.94 16.08 50.91
CA ASN A 1038 20.89 16.15 52.02
C ASN A 1038 20.54 17.24 53.06
N LYS A 1039 19.96 16.85 54.20
CA LYS A 1039 19.91 17.68 55.41
C LYS A 1039 21.19 17.48 56.23
N ILE A 1040 22.05 18.51 56.23
CA ILE A 1040 23.22 18.60 57.09
C ILE A 1040 22.75 18.96 58.51
N ASP A 1041 23.25 18.24 59.52
CA ASP A 1041 23.01 18.56 60.93
C ASP A 1041 23.54 19.95 61.30
N THR A 1042 22.63 20.86 61.67
CA THR A 1042 22.97 22.11 62.37
C THR A 1042 22.17 22.24 63.66
N ASN A 1043 22.59 21.50 64.69
CA ASN A 1043 22.07 21.67 66.04
C ASN A 1043 22.36 23.09 66.58
N ARG A 1044 21.29 23.87 66.87
CA ARG A 1044 21.13 24.65 68.12
C ARG A 1044 19.78 25.36 68.24
N GLU A 1045 18.94 24.80 69.10
CA GLU A 1045 18.37 25.41 70.32
C GLU A 1045 17.93 26.90 70.33
N GLU A 1046 16.70 27.10 70.83
CA GLU A 1046 16.17 28.28 71.54
C GLU A 1046 16.11 29.61 70.76
N SER A 1047 14.93 30.07 70.33
CA SER A 1047 13.86 30.56 71.24
C SER A 1047 12.53 30.85 70.52
#